data_AF-A0A323VDS8-F1
#
_entry.id   AF-A0A323VDS8-F1
#
_cell.length_a   1.000
_cell.length_b   1.000
_cell.length_c   1.000
_cell.angle_alpha   90.00
_cell.angle_beta   90.00
_cell.angle_gamma   90.00
#
_symmetry.space_group_name_H-M   'P 1'
#
loop_
_entity.id
_entity.type
_entity.pdbx_description
1 polymer ?
#
loop_
_entity_poly.entity_id
_entity_poly.type
_entity_poly.pdbx_seq_one_letter_code
_entity_poly.pdbx_strand_id
1 'polypeptide(L)'
;MRYAVVRRRPGTTGARMLTAPASPRWGTSSPRRHGAGSPGGPVLSEPPAGALRIRDLGPLEVERAGTPVGLGGTRLAAALSLLLVNAGQHVGVDSLSDAMWGAQSPARSPSTLDSHIWRLRKALEPQRERGRPSSVLRHDHGGYRLVPDTVSVDSARFTAAADETRELLATGRAADACRCAERALGLWRGRPYAGFADKPWAVATVARLTEVRDQLRELQADALLRAGSPERALLALGPGLADTPLRERLWALRMLAQHRLGRAEESLRSYTEVRTVLLDELGLEPGPELRELHGRILAEDPALVGPAPAAVADGPPAGPAPAPTAGERPVEGASGEVHLPHRTSALVGREQDLAELVREVPRTGLTTLVGAAGCGKTRLAVEVARTLADRFPGGVWFVDLTATRDAGSVLSAVMSALASGPADTARPGEALRGFLRDRRALLVLDNCEQVLDPVAGLVDDWFRGPSRLSVLATSREPLEVDGERVHPVGPLAVPTDLDDASTSPAVALLLDRLASAGADREDLGLLTAAVRIATAVDGVPLALELAAGRARAFTLEEIAHQVTADPSQLARIGRGSDHHRTVRAAIEQSYAALPPDEAAVHRSVSALPGPFSVAAADAVHRGSEADGDLEETGNLVARLVHHSLLVPVGPARPGGPSLFTQLTTIRGHAGHAAAAEADRLRRSRDSWVIGLVRDKPPLGHVTESAWFDALDDDLPALRATLQHLLMEAPSAEGVWLAGRLGSFWYFRSKSVEGRFWAERALEHEHLADPLSAALVRLTLAHLLSSAALRDLADPHIGTALASLDASGHATTRTVVESLTLLTHSLAIAGGVERAREVAERVRTVADTGDEPELHLFAEICAAHLVSGDGLTTDEDLAALHRRALDLGNVYVALLAAGTAVIAAIRDGDPARGLAWSDRMVAHRLTLGNTDGPVAFELRGLVTAMSGRPREAVRLFSAARTQALRNGLRWPAAEPTASVLAEVTRSLEPAEAERLRAAGATLTLADVLPGPRAAEAAPA
;
A
#
# COMPACT_ATOMS: atom_id res chain seq x y z
N MET A 1 50.40 6.72 -4.86
CA MET A 1 51.48 6.15 -4.03
C MET A 1 51.38 4.63 -4.13
N ARG A 2 52.38 3.97 -4.74
CA ARG A 2 52.43 2.51 -5.04
C ARG A 2 53.00 1.76 -3.83
N TYR A 3 52.56 0.51 -3.55
CA TYR A 3 53.42 -0.62 -3.15
C TYR A 3 52.71 -1.98 -3.33
N ALA A 4 53.51 -3.01 -3.62
CA ALA A 4 53.24 -4.27 -4.33
C ALA A 4 52.85 -5.47 -3.42
N VAL A 5 51.96 -6.38 -3.86
CA VAL A 5 52.19 -7.74 -4.42
C VAL A 5 53.26 -8.61 -3.72
N VAL A 6 52.79 -9.72 -3.12
CA VAL A 6 53.57 -10.97 -2.93
C VAL A 6 52.73 -12.17 -3.40
N ARG A 7 53.26 -12.90 -4.38
CA ARG A 7 52.75 -14.21 -4.87
C ARG A 7 53.37 -15.36 -4.05
N ARG A 8 52.60 -16.41 -3.77
CA ARG A 8 53.09 -17.80 -3.68
C ARG A 8 52.12 -18.78 -4.37
N ARG A 9 52.72 -19.78 -5.02
CA ARG A 9 52.16 -20.79 -5.95
C ARG A 9 51.65 -22.05 -5.21
N PRO A 10 51.00 -23.01 -5.92
CA PRO A 10 49.97 -23.91 -5.38
C PRO A 10 50.50 -25.28 -4.93
N GLY A 11 49.78 -25.91 -4.00
CA GLY A 11 49.96 -27.30 -3.57
C GLY A 11 48.67 -28.09 -3.72
N THR A 12 48.72 -29.11 -4.56
CA THR A 12 47.72 -30.15 -4.85
C THR A 12 47.43 -31.06 -3.66
N THR A 13 46.16 -31.37 -3.38
CA THR A 13 45.77 -32.69 -2.83
C THR A 13 44.31 -33.00 -3.24
N GLY A 14 44.12 -34.15 -3.88
CA GLY A 14 42.88 -34.54 -4.55
C GLY A 14 41.74 -34.92 -3.61
N ALA A 15 40.52 -34.54 -4.00
CA ALA A 15 39.29 -35.05 -3.43
C ALA A 15 38.92 -36.39 -4.10
N ARG A 16 38.91 -37.46 -3.31
CA ARG A 16 38.33 -38.76 -3.66
C ARG A 16 36.80 -38.63 -3.71
N MET A 17 36.20 -38.91 -4.87
CA MET A 17 34.78 -39.27 -4.99
C MET A 17 34.50 -40.49 -4.11
N LEU A 18 33.65 -40.32 -3.10
CA LEU A 18 33.03 -41.43 -2.38
C LEU A 18 31.68 -41.73 -3.05
N THR A 19 31.60 -42.91 -3.63
CA THR A 19 30.39 -43.54 -4.18
C THR A 19 29.34 -43.74 -3.09
N ALA A 20 28.07 -43.47 -3.43
CA ALA A 20 26.92 -43.64 -2.55
C ALA A 20 26.73 -45.12 -2.11
N PRO A 21 26.35 -45.39 -0.85
CA PRO A 21 26.03 -46.74 -0.40
C PRO A 21 24.61 -47.16 -0.83
N ALA A 22 24.46 -48.45 -1.11
CA ALA A 22 23.21 -49.09 -1.55
C ALA A 22 22.09 -49.10 -0.48
N SER A 23 20.85 -49.14 -0.94
CA SER A 23 19.57 -49.02 -0.23
C SER A 23 19.34 -50.00 0.93
N PRO A 24 18.64 -49.61 2.01
CA PRO A 24 17.99 -50.57 2.90
C PRO A 24 16.66 -51.03 2.27
N ARG A 25 16.66 -52.23 1.69
CA ARG A 25 15.42 -52.91 1.29
C ARG A 25 14.69 -53.39 2.56
N TRP A 26 13.41 -53.02 2.71
CA TRP A 26 12.50 -53.80 3.56
C TRP A 26 12.40 -55.19 2.91
N GLY A 27 12.99 -56.19 3.55
CA GLY A 27 13.04 -57.53 3.00
C GLY A 27 11.63 -58.11 2.85
N THR A 28 11.20 -58.33 1.62
CA THR A 28 10.11 -59.25 1.30
C THR A 28 10.62 -60.67 1.54
N SER A 29 10.46 -61.18 2.77
CA SER A 29 10.58 -62.61 3.03
C SER A 29 9.36 -63.31 2.42
N SER A 30 9.59 -63.98 1.28
CA SER A 30 8.63 -64.89 0.66
C SER A 30 8.34 -66.06 1.61
N PRO A 31 7.09 -66.35 2.01
CA PRO A 31 6.76 -67.61 2.64
C PRO A 31 6.61 -68.69 1.58
N ARG A 32 7.29 -69.82 1.82
CA ARG A 32 7.20 -71.03 1.00
C ARG A 32 5.73 -71.43 0.78
N ARG A 33 5.41 -71.74 -0.48
CA ARG A 33 4.12 -72.31 -0.90
C ARG A 33 3.81 -73.60 -0.13
N HIS A 34 2.77 -73.55 0.69
CA HIS A 34 1.92 -74.70 1.00
C HIS A 34 0.48 -74.25 1.23
N GLY A 35 -0.45 -74.84 0.49
CA GLY A 35 -1.89 -74.83 0.77
C GLY A 35 -2.65 -73.60 0.28
N ALA A 36 -3.58 -73.83 -0.65
CA ALA A 36 -4.55 -72.84 -1.09
C ALA A 36 -5.42 -72.36 0.09
N GLY A 37 -5.25 -71.09 0.47
CA GLY A 37 -6.11 -70.35 1.40
C GLY A 37 -5.79 -68.86 1.29
N SER A 38 -6.78 -68.03 0.97
CA SER A 38 -6.63 -66.57 0.78
C SER A 38 -5.73 -65.90 1.82
N PRO A 39 -4.75 -65.07 1.44
CA PRO A 39 -4.12 -64.16 2.38
C PRO A 39 -4.29 -62.69 1.96
N GLY A 40 -4.63 -61.84 2.93
CA GLY A 40 -4.45 -60.38 2.85
C GLY A 40 -5.74 -59.59 3.06
N GLY A 41 -6.09 -59.30 4.31
CA GLY A 41 -6.99 -58.17 4.62
C GLY A 41 -6.34 -56.83 4.22
N PRO A 42 -7.10 -55.74 4.10
CA PRO A 42 -6.59 -54.44 3.62
C PRO A 42 -5.42 -53.93 4.49
N VAL A 43 -4.39 -53.35 3.89
CA VAL A 43 -3.16 -52.87 4.58
C VAL A 43 -3.46 -51.82 5.66
N LEU A 44 -4.60 -51.14 5.53
CA LEU A 44 -5.10 -50.14 6.48
C LEU A 44 -6.13 -50.68 7.49
N SER A 45 -6.22 -52.00 7.69
CA SER A 45 -7.02 -52.59 8.78
C SER A 45 -6.65 -51.98 10.14
N GLU A 46 -7.62 -51.82 11.05
CA GLU A 46 -7.33 -51.35 12.40
C GLU A 46 -6.36 -52.31 13.10
N PRO A 47 -5.32 -51.80 13.77
CA PRO A 47 -4.38 -52.65 14.48
C PRO A 47 -5.10 -53.39 15.63
N PRO A 48 -4.64 -54.59 16.02
CA PRO A 48 -5.27 -55.38 17.07
C PRO A 48 -5.38 -54.59 18.39
N ALA A 49 -6.47 -54.80 19.13
CA ALA A 49 -6.75 -54.13 20.39
C ALA A 49 -5.56 -54.30 21.36
N GLY A 50 -4.95 -53.18 21.79
CA GLY A 50 -3.76 -53.16 22.65
C GLY A 50 -2.44 -52.78 21.98
N ALA A 51 -2.41 -52.63 20.65
CA ALA A 51 -1.20 -52.30 19.89
C ALA A 51 -0.65 -50.89 20.21
N LEU A 52 0.67 -50.77 20.17
CA LEU A 52 1.38 -49.49 20.25
C LEU A 52 1.34 -48.83 18.87
N ARG A 53 0.81 -47.61 18.79
CA ARG A 53 0.74 -46.80 17.58
C ARG A 53 1.64 -45.59 17.71
N ILE A 54 2.42 -45.31 16.67
CA ILE A 54 3.25 -44.12 16.57
C ILE A 54 2.83 -43.34 15.33
N ARG A 55 2.43 -42.08 15.55
CA ARG A 55 2.02 -41.16 14.51
C ARG A 55 3.16 -40.20 14.24
N ASP A 56 3.91 -40.46 13.17
CA ASP A 56 5.15 -39.75 12.84
C ASP A 56 5.07 -38.89 11.57
N LEU A 57 3.96 -38.96 10.83
CA LEU A 57 3.62 -38.06 9.71
C LEU A 57 3.03 -36.73 10.20
N GLY A 58 3.80 -35.98 10.98
CA GLY A 58 3.39 -34.76 11.67
C GLY A 58 4.08 -34.64 13.04
N PRO A 59 3.51 -33.89 14.00
CA PRO A 59 3.93 -33.95 15.39
C PRO A 59 3.94 -35.39 15.92
N LEU A 60 5.03 -35.77 16.58
CA LEU A 60 5.24 -37.13 17.06
C LEU A 60 4.27 -37.44 18.20
N GLU A 61 3.34 -38.35 17.97
CA GLU A 61 2.40 -38.85 18.97
C GLU A 61 2.56 -40.36 19.14
N VAL A 62 2.46 -40.82 20.38
CA VAL A 62 2.49 -42.25 20.72
C VAL A 62 1.21 -42.57 21.44
N GLU A 63 0.51 -43.61 21.00
CA GLU A 63 -0.75 -44.06 21.55
C GLU A 63 -0.68 -45.57 21.83
N ARG A 64 -1.34 -46.02 22.88
CA ARG A 64 -1.49 -47.45 23.18
C ARG A 64 -2.95 -47.73 23.49
N ALA A 65 -3.56 -48.64 22.73
CA ALA A 65 -4.99 -48.93 22.84
C ALA A 65 -5.89 -47.68 22.75
N GLY A 66 -5.49 -46.67 21.97
CA GLY A 66 -6.19 -45.40 21.83
C GLY A 66 -5.87 -44.33 22.90
N THR A 67 -5.07 -44.66 23.92
CA THR A 67 -4.69 -43.70 24.97
C THR A 67 -3.32 -43.07 24.67
N PRO A 68 -3.18 -41.73 24.69
CA PRO A 68 -1.91 -41.04 24.50
C PRO A 68 -0.87 -41.43 25.56
N VAL A 69 0.37 -41.65 25.12
CA VAL A 69 1.53 -41.96 25.95
C VAL A 69 2.47 -40.75 25.95
N GLY A 70 2.58 -40.09 27.10
CA GLY A 70 3.47 -38.93 27.26
C GLY A 70 4.95 -39.32 27.19
N LEU A 71 5.63 -38.93 26.11
CA LEU A 71 7.09 -38.99 26.01
C LEU A 71 7.64 -37.80 26.81
N GLY A 72 8.15 -38.04 28.02
CA GLY A 72 8.55 -37.02 29.00
C GLY A 72 9.72 -36.10 28.61
N GLY A 73 9.60 -35.35 27.50
CA GLY A 73 10.50 -34.29 27.05
C GLY A 73 10.98 -34.46 25.59
N THR A 74 11.42 -33.35 25.00
CA THR A 74 11.89 -33.25 23.60
C THR A 74 13.07 -34.17 23.28
N ARG A 75 13.91 -34.49 24.26
CA ARG A 75 15.05 -35.43 24.08
C ARG A 75 14.59 -36.85 23.81
N LEU A 76 13.57 -37.34 24.52
CA LEU A 76 13.02 -38.68 24.27
C LEU A 76 12.33 -38.75 22.90
N ALA A 77 11.65 -37.66 22.51
CA ALA A 77 11.07 -37.54 21.18
C ALA A 77 12.14 -37.52 20.06
N ALA A 78 13.29 -36.87 20.29
CA ALA A 78 14.42 -36.87 19.35
C ALA A 78 15.02 -38.27 19.16
N ALA A 79 15.26 -38.99 20.26
CA ALA A 79 15.76 -40.37 20.21
C ALA A 79 14.78 -41.31 19.49
N LEU A 80 13.48 -41.22 19.81
CA LEU A 80 12.46 -42.03 19.16
C LEU A 80 12.34 -41.69 17.66
N SER A 81 12.42 -40.41 17.29
CA SER A 81 12.40 -39.98 15.88
C SER A 81 13.59 -40.54 15.09
N LEU A 82 14.80 -40.51 15.66
CA LEU A 82 15.98 -41.13 15.02
C LEU A 82 15.80 -42.65 14.83
N LEU A 83 15.22 -43.33 15.83
CA LEU A 83 14.94 -44.77 15.78
C LEU A 83 13.83 -45.11 14.77
N LEU A 84 12.84 -44.22 14.56
CA LEU A 84 11.80 -44.38 13.56
C LEU A 84 12.34 -44.18 12.15
N VAL A 85 13.20 -43.17 11.94
CA VAL A 85 13.91 -42.96 10.68
C VAL A 85 14.74 -44.20 10.29
N ASN A 86 15.29 -44.88 11.29
CA ASN A 86 16.09 -46.09 11.13
C ASN A 86 15.33 -47.35 11.60
N ALA A 87 14.00 -47.40 11.42
CA ALA A 87 13.19 -48.51 11.91
C ALA A 87 13.72 -49.86 11.37
N GLY A 88 13.86 -50.85 12.26
CA GLY A 88 14.45 -52.16 11.94
C GLY A 88 15.97 -52.21 11.81
N GLN A 89 16.66 -51.05 11.76
CA GLN A 89 18.11 -50.92 11.68
C GLN A 89 18.74 -50.61 13.04
N HIS A 90 20.04 -50.92 13.16
CA HIS A 90 20.81 -50.60 14.36
C HIS A 90 21.17 -49.10 14.42
N VAL A 91 20.93 -48.45 15.56
CA VAL A 91 21.33 -47.07 15.83
C VAL A 91 22.34 -47.05 16.98
N GLY A 92 23.55 -46.57 16.71
CA GLY A 92 24.63 -46.52 17.70
C GLY A 92 24.38 -45.55 18.85
N VAL A 93 25.04 -45.82 19.99
CA VAL A 93 25.02 -44.97 21.20
C VAL A 93 25.40 -43.51 20.90
N ASP A 94 26.40 -43.29 20.04
CA ASP A 94 26.85 -41.94 19.69
C ASP A 94 25.79 -41.18 18.89
N SER A 95 25.15 -41.82 17.91
CA SER A 95 24.08 -41.19 17.12
C SER A 95 22.84 -40.85 17.96
N LEU A 96 22.47 -41.72 18.91
CA LEU A 96 21.38 -41.44 19.85
C LEU A 96 21.73 -40.29 20.79
N SER A 97 22.98 -40.23 21.25
CA SER A 97 23.47 -39.15 22.10
C SER A 97 23.52 -37.81 21.36
N ASP A 98 24.01 -37.83 20.12
CA ASP A 98 24.05 -36.66 19.24
C ASP A 98 22.64 -36.13 18.93
N ALA A 99 21.66 -37.00 18.69
CA ALA A 99 20.28 -36.59 18.44
C ALA A 99 19.61 -35.94 19.67
N MET A 100 19.91 -36.42 20.88
CA MET A 100 19.28 -35.90 22.11
C MET A 100 19.94 -34.64 22.67
N TRP A 101 21.26 -34.52 22.55
CA TRP A 101 22.03 -33.45 23.21
C TRP A 101 22.86 -32.59 22.26
N GLY A 102 23.05 -32.99 21.01
CA GLY A 102 23.85 -32.28 20.02
C GLY A 102 25.35 -32.60 20.09
N ALA A 103 26.07 -32.30 19.00
CA ALA A 103 27.46 -32.68 18.71
C ALA A 103 28.51 -32.21 19.75
N GLN A 104 28.20 -31.18 20.56
CA GLN A 104 29.15 -30.53 21.47
C GLN A 104 28.73 -30.57 22.95
N SER A 105 27.72 -31.36 23.32
CA SER A 105 27.20 -31.35 24.70
C SER A 105 28.11 -32.11 25.69
N PRO A 106 28.42 -31.54 26.86
CA PRO A 106 29.18 -32.22 27.92
C PRO A 106 28.37 -33.30 28.67
N ALA A 107 27.08 -33.51 28.36
CA ALA A 107 26.20 -34.48 29.03
C ALA A 107 26.28 -35.93 28.46
N ARG A 108 27.30 -36.26 27.65
CA ARG A 108 27.48 -37.53 26.92
C ARG A 108 27.97 -38.71 27.77
N SER A 109 27.49 -38.87 29.00
CA SER A 109 27.81 -40.09 29.75
C SER A 109 26.96 -41.27 29.23
N PRO A 110 27.54 -42.44 28.93
CA PRO A 110 26.79 -43.66 28.60
C PRO A 110 25.68 -43.97 29.62
N SER A 111 25.91 -43.72 30.91
CA SER A 111 24.93 -43.90 31.99
C SER A 111 23.69 -42.99 31.88
N THR A 112 23.85 -41.82 31.24
CA THR A 112 22.77 -40.86 31.01
C THR A 112 21.90 -41.30 29.83
N LEU A 113 22.50 -41.85 28.77
CA LEU A 113 21.77 -42.48 27.67
C LEU A 113 20.92 -43.66 28.14
N ASP A 114 21.50 -44.57 28.92
CA ASP A 114 20.79 -45.74 29.43
C ASP A 114 19.59 -45.35 30.30
N SER A 115 19.71 -44.28 31.09
CA SER A 115 18.60 -43.73 31.88
C SER A 115 17.46 -43.21 30.99
N HIS A 116 17.77 -42.56 29.86
CA HIS A 116 16.77 -42.05 28.92
C HIS A 116 16.13 -43.19 28.09
N ILE A 117 16.91 -44.17 27.65
CA ILE A 117 16.37 -45.36 26.97
C ILE A 117 15.52 -46.21 27.92
N TRP A 118 15.89 -46.30 29.20
CA TRP A 118 15.04 -46.93 30.21
C TRP A 118 13.69 -46.21 30.35
N ARG A 119 13.68 -44.86 30.40
CA ARG A 119 12.44 -44.06 30.43
C ARG A 119 11.61 -44.26 29.16
N LEU A 120 12.25 -44.31 27.99
CA LEU A 120 11.58 -44.56 26.72
C LEU A 120 10.94 -45.96 26.71
N ARG A 121 11.66 -47.00 27.12
CA ARG A 121 11.11 -48.36 27.27
C ARG A 121 9.96 -48.42 28.27
N LYS A 122 10.04 -47.69 29.39
CA LYS A 122 8.96 -47.62 30.37
C LYS A 122 7.71 -46.94 29.80
N ALA A 123 7.88 -45.90 28.99
CA ALA A 123 6.78 -45.22 28.32
C ALA A 123 6.14 -46.11 27.25
N LEU A 124 6.95 -46.75 26.39
CA LEU A 124 6.46 -47.59 25.30
C LEU A 124 5.87 -48.92 25.80
N GLU A 125 6.41 -49.51 26.87
CA GLU A 125 5.99 -50.82 27.42
C GLU A 125 5.74 -50.75 28.94
N PRO A 126 4.69 -50.05 29.41
CA PRO A 126 4.44 -49.83 30.84
C PRO A 126 4.08 -51.11 31.60
N GLN A 127 3.51 -52.10 30.91
CA GLN A 127 3.11 -53.41 31.46
C GLN A 127 4.25 -54.45 31.46
N ARG A 128 5.47 -54.08 31.06
CA ARG A 128 6.61 -55.01 31.01
C ARG A 128 7.06 -55.40 32.41
N GLU A 129 7.07 -56.70 32.69
CA GLU A 129 7.60 -57.27 33.93
C GLU A 129 9.07 -56.88 34.17
N ARG A 130 9.43 -56.65 35.44
CA ARG A 130 10.81 -56.32 35.82
C ARG A 130 11.74 -57.47 35.43
N GLY A 131 12.80 -57.17 34.68
CA GLY A 131 13.80 -58.15 34.23
C GLY A 131 13.58 -58.73 32.83
N ARG A 132 12.38 -58.58 32.22
CA ARG A 132 12.17 -59.00 30.81
C ARG A 132 12.81 -58.02 29.82
N PRO A 133 13.43 -58.50 28.72
CA PRO A 133 13.94 -57.62 27.66
C PRO A 133 12.79 -56.88 26.97
N SER A 134 13.08 -55.68 26.48
CA SER A 134 12.12 -54.87 25.71
C SER A 134 11.82 -55.55 24.37
N SER A 135 10.54 -55.69 24.03
CA SER A 135 10.10 -56.24 22.75
C SER A 135 10.12 -55.18 21.64
N VAL A 136 9.92 -53.91 22.02
CA VAL A 136 9.84 -52.75 21.11
C VAL A 136 11.22 -52.16 20.79
N LEU A 137 12.06 -51.96 21.79
CA LEU A 137 13.41 -51.37 21.65
C LEU A 137 14.47 -52.37 22.12
N ARG A 138 15.02 -53.16 21.20
CA ARG A 138 16.06 -54.14 21.51
C ARG A 138 17.42 -53.46 21.65
N HIS A 139 18.22 -53.95 22.58
CA HIS A 139 19.62 -53.54 22.73
C HIS A 139 20.47 -54.49 21.90
N ASP A 140 21.18 -53.94 20.93
CA ASP A 140 22.16 -54.62 20.10
C ASP A 140 23.57 -54.18 20.57
N HIS A 141 24.64 -54.92 20.25
CA HIS A 141 25.98 -54.57 20.74
C HIS A 141 26.37 -53.14 20.31
N GLY A 142 26.46 -52.20 21.27
CA GLY A 142 26.83 -50.80 21.02
C GLY A 142 25.68 -49.86 20.62
N GLY A 143 24.41 -50.26 20.74
CA GLY A 143 23.28 -49.43 20.33
C GLY A 143 21.89 -50.05 20.50
N TYR A 144 20.90 -49.46 19.83
CA TYR A 144 19.50 -49.84 19.97
C TYR A 144 18.79 -49.95 18.62
N ARG A 145 17.78 -50.82 18.55
CA ARG A 145 16.95 -51.07 17.36
C ARG A 145 15.46 -51.04 17.73
N LEU A 146 14.68 -50.30 16.96
CA LEU A 146 13.21 -50.37 17.00
C LEU A 146 12.74 -51.58 16.17
N VAL A 147 11.95 -52.47 16.78
CA VAL A 147 11.42 -53.68 16.11
C VAL A 147 10.10 -53.34 15.40
N PRO A 148 10.06 -53.30 14.05
CA PRO A 148 8.90 -52.78 13.31
C PRO A 148 7.59 -53.55 13.58
N ASP A 149 7.65 -54.88 13.65
CA ASP A 149 6.46 -55.73 13.80
C ASP A 149 5.74 -55.59 15.15
N THR A 150 6.35 -54.88 16.11
CA THR A 150 5.78 -54.66 17.45
C THR A 150 5.04 -53.32 17.56
N VAL A 151 5.09 -52.48 16.52
CA VAL A 151 4.56 -51.11 16.54
C VAL A 151 3.89 -50.77 15.22
N SER A 152 2.69 -50.21 15.29
CA SER A 152 2.03 -49.61 14.13
C SER A 152 2.58 -48.20 13.90
N VAL A 153 3.42 -47.99 12.89
CA VAL A 153 3.98 -46.68 12.55
C VAL A 153 3.24 -46.08 11.34
N ASP A 154 2.75 -44.85 11.44
CA ASP A 154 1.98 -44.20 10.37
C ASP A 154 2.81 -44.08 9.07
N SER A 155 4.09 -43.72 9.11
CA SER A 155 4.96 -43.64 7.91
C SER A 155 5.17 -44.98 7.19
N ALA A 156 5.23 -46.10 7.93
CA ALA A 156 5.31 -47.44 7.36
C ALA A 156 3.98 -47.85 6.71
N ARG A 157 2.86 -47.60 7.39
CA ARG A 157 1.51 -47.86 6.86
C ARG A 157 1.21 -47.02 5.63
N PHE A 158 1.64 -45.76 5.63
CA PHE A 158 1.51 -44.85 4.50
C PHE A 158 2.25 -45.36 3.26
N THR A 159 3.49 -45.80 3.44
CA THR A 159 4.29 -46.37 2.34
C THR A 159 3.65 -47.65 1.80
N ALA A 160 3.22 -48.56 2.68
CA ALA A 160 2.58 -49.81 2.28
C ALA A 160 1.22 -49.58 1.59
N ALA A 161 0.43 -48.60 2.03
CA ALA A 161 -0.84 -48.24 1.41
C ALA A 161 -0.64 -47.56 0.03
N ALA A 162 0.46 -46.84 -0.16
CA ALA A 162 0.81 -46.31 -1.49
C ALA A 162 1.14 -47.43 -2.48
N ASP A 163 1.83 -48.49 -2.02
CA ASP A 163 2.09 -49.69 -2.82
C ASP A 163 0.80 -50.47 -3.14
N GLU A 164 -0.07 -50.67 -2.15
CA GLU A 164 -1.39 -51.31 -2.32
C GLU A 164 -2.26 -50.51 -3.31
N THR A 165 -2.29 -49.18 -3.20
CA THR A 165 -3.03 -48.31 -4.13
C THR A 165 -2.55 -48.52 -5.57
N ARG A 166 -1.23 -48.63 -5.77
CA ARG A 166 -0.64 -48.87 -7.10
C ARG A 166 -1.04 -50.24 -7.66
N GLU A 167 -1.05 -51.28 -6.82
CA GLU A 167 -1.48 -52.63 -7.22
C GLU A 167 -2.98 -52.69 -7.54
N LEU A 168 -3.82 -52.03 -6.75
CA LEU A 168 -5.26 -51.91 -6.99
C LEU A 168 -5.55 -51.21 -8.33
N LEU A 169 -4.79 -50.15 -8.67
CA LEU A 169 -4.90 -49.49 -9.98
C LEU A 169 -4.44 -50.38 -11.13
N ALA A 170 -3.34 -51.11 -10.95
CA ALA A 170 -2.80 -52.03 -11.97
C ALA A 170 -3.77 -53.20 -12.25
N THR A 171 -4.54 -53.63 -11.26
CA THR A 171 -5.56 -54.70 -11.38
C THR A 171 -6.95 -54.19 -11.77
N GLY A 172 -7.10 -52.90 -12.11
CA GLY A 172 -8.35 -52.30 -12.57
C GLY A 172 -9.37 -51.99 -11.48
N ARG A 173 -9.00 -52.14 -10.20
CA ARG A 173 -9.87 -51.89 -9.03
C ARG A 173 -9.83 -50.42 -8.60
N ALA A 174 -10.19 -49.52 -9.51
CA ALA A 174 -10.05 -48.06 -9.31
C ALA A 174 -10.79 -47.53 -8.06
N ALA A 175 -12.01 -48.00 -7.78
CA ALA A 175 -12.77 -47.58 -6.61
C ALA A 175 -12.13 -48.02 -5.27
N ASP A 176 -11.50 -49.20 -5.24
CA ASP A 176 -10.75 -49.66 -4.06
C ASP A 176 -9.47 -48.84 -3.89
N ALA A 177 -8.78 -48.53 -4.99
CA ALA A 177 -7.60 -47.67 -4.98
C ALA A 177 -7.91 -46.27 -4.46
N CYS A 178 -9.03 -45.65 -4.86
CA CYS A 178 -9.48 -44.36 -4.32
C CYS A 178 -9.62 -44.42 -2.79
N ARG A 179 -10.32 -45.44 -2.27
CA ARG A 179 -10.54 -45.60 -0.83
C ARG A 179 -9.22 -45.83 -0.07
N CYS A 180 -8.31 -46.61 -0.64
CA CYS A 180 -7.00 -46.85 -0.05
C CYS A 180 -6.17 -45.55 0.01
N ALA A 181 -6.09 -44.81 -1.10
CA ALA A 181 -5.37 -43.54 -1.19
C ALA A 181 -5.94 -42.47 -0.25
N GLU A 182 -7.27 -42.32 -0.17
CA GLU A 182 -7.94 -41.39 0.74
C GLU A 182 -7.59 -41.67 2.20
N ARG A 183 -7.68 -42.94 2.62
CA ARG A 183 -7.34 -43.34 3.99
C ARG A 183 -5.86 -43.14 4.31
N ALA A 184 -4.98 -43.41 3.35
CA ALA A 184 -3.55 -43.21 3.50
C ALA A 184 -3.18 -41.73 3.60
N LEU A 185 -3.72 -40.87 2.73
CA LEU A 185 -3.52 -39.41 2.83
C LEU A 185 -4.06 -38.83 4.14
N GLY A 186 -5.11 -39.43 4.71
CA GLY A 186 -5.61 -39.09 6.05
C GLY A 186 -4.65 -39.39 7.22
N LEU A 187 -3.59 -40.18 7.01
CA LEU A 187 -2.53 -40.38 8.02
C LEU A 187 -1.59 -39.17 8.10
N TRP A 188 -1.55 -38.33 7.07
CA TRP A 188 -0.64 -37.19 6.97
C TRP A 188 -1.19 -35.96 7.71
N ARG A 189 -0.61 -35.64 8.87
CA ARG A 189 -1.03 -34.53 9.74
C ARG A 189 -0.17 -33.27 9.60
N GLY A 190 0.98 -33.37 8.94
CA GLY A 190 1.93 -32.27 8.81
C GLY A 190 3.30 -32.76 8.35
N ARG A 191 4.33 -31.91 8.46
CA ARG A 191 5.70 -32.27 8.10
C ARG A 191 6.17 -33.47 8.96
N PRO A 192 6.66 -34.58 8.37
CA PRO A 192 7.09 -35.76 9.11
C PRO A 192 8.14 -35.43 10.18
N TYR A 193 8.02 -36.05 11.35
CA TYR A 193 8.88 -35.81 12.52
C TYR A 193 8.91 -34.33 12.95
N ALA A 194 7.76 -33.67 13.01
CA ALA A 194 7.70 -32.24 13.31
C ALA A 194 8.44 -31.90 14.62
N GLY A 195 9.30 -30.87 14.58
CA GLY A 195 10.27 -30.53 15.63
C GLY A 195 11.69 -31.09 15.38
N PHE A 196 11.85 -32.09 14.51
CA PHE A 196 13.13 -32.69 14.14
C PHE A 196 13.35 -32.83 12.63
N ALA A 197 12.41 -32.38 11.80
CA ALA A 197 12.44 -32.54 10.35
C ALA A 197 13.71 -31.98 9.67
N ASP A 198 14.29 -30.90 10.23
CA ASP A 198 15.51 -30.26 9.71
C ASP A 198 16.81 -30.85 10.29
N LYS A 199 16.73 -31.89 11.12
CA LYS A 199 17.93 -32.54 11.63
C LYS A 199 18.64 -33.31 10.50
N PRO A 200 19.99 -33.28 10.42
CA PRO A 200 20.72 -33.92 9.32
C PRO A 200 20.36 -35.40 9.07
N TRP A 201 20.04 -36.14 10.14
CA TRP A 201 19.62 -37.55 10.05
C TRP A 201 18.17 -37.75 9.57
N ALA A 202 17.32 -36.72 9.59
CA ALA A 202 15.90 -36.78 9.22
C ALA A 202 15.63 -36.33 7.77
N VAL A 203 16.43 -35.36 7.26
CA VAL A 203 16.17 -34.66 5.98
C VAL A 203 15.89 -35.61 4.82
N ALA A 204 16.72 -36.64 4.62
CA ALA A 204 16.56 -37.60 3.51
C ALA A 204 15.26 -38.41 3.61
N THR A 205 14.87 -38.81 4.83
CA THR A 205 13.63 -39.57 5.07
C THR A 205 12.40 -38.69 4.92
N VAL A 206 12.46 -37.43 5.37
CA VAL A 206 11.39 -36.44 5.18
C VAL A 206 11.16 -36.18 3.69
N ALA A 207 12.24 -35.98 2.93
CA ALA A 207 12.16 -35.80 1.48
C ALA A 207 11.53 -37.03 0.79
N ARG A 208 11.98 -38.24 1.16
CA ARG A 208 11.42 -39.50 0.63
C ARG A 208 9.93 -39.67 0.96
N LEU A 209 9.49 -39.37 2.18
CA LEU A 209 8.08 -39.49 2.57
C LEU A 209 7.21 -38.46 1.85
N THR A 210 7.74 -37.26 1.63
CA THR A 210 7.07 -36.20 0.86
C THR A 210 6.90 -36.63 -0.60
N GLU A 211 7.94 -37.22 -1.20
CA GLU A 211 7.89 -37.82 -2.55
C GLU A 211 6.80 -38.91 -2.65
N VAL A 212 6.72 -39.82 -1.67
CA VAL A 212 5.68 -40.87 -1.63
C VAL A 212 4.28 -40.27 -1.53
N ARG A 213 4.10 -39.17 -0.76
CA ARG A 213 2.82 -38.48 -0.66
C ARG A 213 2.39 -37.87 -1.97
N ASP A 214 3.32 -37.22 -2.67
CA ASP A 214 3.01 -36.57 -3.94
C ASP A 214 2.67 -37.63 -5.02
N GLN A 215 3.39 -38.76 -5.05
CA GLN A 215 3.01 -39.92 -5.87
C GLN A 215 1.63 -40.48 -5.51
N LEU A 216 1.27 -40.54 -4.22
CA LEU A 216 -0.03 -41.03 -3.80
C LEU A 216 -1.18 -40.10 -4.22
N ARG A 217 -0.95 -38.78 -4.25
CA ARG A 217 -1.90 -37.79 -4.78
C ARG A 217 -2.11 -37.99 -6.29
N GLU A 218 -1.06 -38.27 -7.05
CA GLU A 218 -1.15 -38.64 -8.47
C GLU A 218 -1.99 -39.91 -8.67
N LEU A 219 -1.71 -40.96 -7.88
CA LEU A 219 -2.46 -42.23 -7.93
C LEU A 219 -3.94 -42.03 -7.56
N GLN A 220 -4.25 -41.20 -6.55
CA GLN A 220 -5.63 -40.90 -6.16
C GLN A 220 -6.40 -40.23 -7.30
N ALA A 221 -5.80 -39.24 -7.96
CA ALA A 221 -6.43 -38.54 -9.07
C ALA A 221 -6.62 -39.45 -10.30
N ASP A 222 -5.64 -40.31 -10.64
CA ASP A 222 -5.79 -41.32 -11.70
C ASP A 222 -6.91 -42.32 -11.36
N ALA A 223 -6.98 -42.77 -10.11
CA ALA A 223 -8.04 -43.67 -9.64
C ALA A 223 -9.43 -43.05 -9.78
N LEU A 224 -9.59 -41.78 -9.38
CA LEU A 224 -10.86 -41.04 -9.49
C LEU A 224 -11.29 -40.86 -10.94
N LEU A 225 -10.34 -40.58 -11.84
CA LEU A 225 -10.61 -40.47 -13.27
C LEU A 225 -11.00 -41.81 -13.88
N ARG A 226 -10.36 -42.92 -13.49
CA ARG A 226 -10.72 -44.27 -13.94
C ARG A 226 -12.05 -44.75 -13.37
N ALA A 227 -12.45 -44.27 -12.19
CA ALA A 227 -13.74 -44.54 -11.57
C ALA A 227 -14.89 -43.69 -12.14
N GLY A 228 -14.62 -42.77 -13.07
CA GLY A 228 -15.63 -41.91 -13.68
C GLY A 228 -16.05 -40.72 -12.81
N SER A 229 -15.17 -40.23 -11.93
CA SER A 229 -15.41 -39.09 -11.04
C SER A 229 -14.40 -37.94 -11.28
N PRO A 230 -14.40 -37.32 -12.48
CA PRO A 230 -13.47 -36.24 -12.82
C PRO A 230 -13.60 -34.99 -11.93
N GLU A 231 -14.80 -34.69 -11.42
CA GLU A 231 -15.05 -33.59 -10.48
C GLU A 231 -14.33 -33.81 -9.14
N ARG A 232 -14.36 -35.04 -8.61
CA ARG A 232 -13.62 -35.39 -7.40
C ARG A 232 -12.11 -35.37 -7.64
N ALA A 233 -11.67 -35.75 -8.84
CA ALA A 233 -10.26 -35.68 -9.24
C ALA A 233 -9.74 -34.24 -9.24
N LEU A 234 -10.51 -33.26 -9.76
CA LEU A 234 -10.11 -31.84 -9.73
C LEU A 234 -9.96 -31.30 -8.31
N LEU A 235 -10.87 -31.68 -7.41
CA LEU A 235 -10.78 -31.29 -5.99
C LEU A 235 -9.54 -31.90 -5.32
N ALA A 236 -9.21 -33.16 -5.61
CA ALA A 236 -8.05 -33.85 -5.06
C ALA A 236 -6.71 -33.28 -5.59
N LEU A 237 -6.67 -32.80 -6.84
CA LEU A 237 -5.46 -32.26 -7.48
C LEU A 237 -5.06 -30.87 -6.96
N GLY A 238 -6.01 -30.07 -6.47
CA GLY A 238 -5.77 -28.69 -6.03
C GLY A 238 -4.59 -28.53 -5.05
N PRO A 239 -4.58 -29.24 -3.91
CA PRO A 239 -3.47 -29.17 -2.96
C PRO A 239 -2.13 -29.65 -3.54
N GLY A 240 -2.14 -30.66 -4.41
CA GLY A 240 -0.92 -31.19 -5.04
C GLY A 240 -0.26 -30.20 -6.00
N LEU A 241 -1.07 -29.49 -6.79
CA LEU A 241 -0.58 -28.47 -7.72
C LEU A 241 -0.08 -27.21 -7.02
N ALA A 242 -0.65 -26.85 -5.87
CA ALA A 242 -0.15 -25.77 -5.04
C ALA A 242 1.20 -26.12 -4.37
N ASP A 243 1.33 -27.35 -3.87
CA ASP A 243 2.53 -27.81 -3.15
C ASP A 243 3.69 -28.14 -4.11
N THR A 244 3.40 -28.70 -5.29
CA THR A 244 4.39 -29.22 -6.24
C THR A 244 4.07 -28.87 -7.70
N PRO A 245 4.10 -27.57 -8.07
CA PRO A 245 3.68 -27.11 -9.40
C PRO A 245 4.59 -27.61 -10.53
N LEU A 246 5.79 -28.12 -10.24
CA LEU A 246 6.73 -28.66 -11.24
C LEU A 246 6.42 -30.12 -11.65
N ARG A 247 5.44 -30.77 -11.02
CA ARG A 247 5.07 -32.15 -11.37
C ARG A 247 4.11 -32.20 -12.54
N GLU A 248 4.65 -32.38 -13.73
CA GLU A 248 3.91 -32.45 -15.01
C GLU A 248 2.72 -33.42 -14.99
N ARG A 249 2.84 -34.56 -14.32
CA ARG A 249 1.78 -35.58 -14.24
C ARG A 249 0.50 -35.07 -13.56
N LEU A 250 0.61 -34.21 -12.54
CA LEU A 250 -0.56 -33.60 -11.88
C LEU A 250 -1.32 -32.66 -12.84
N TRP A 251 -0.59 -31.92 -13.67
CA TRP A 251 -1.16 -31.08 -14.71
C TRP A 251 -1.85 -31.90 -15.80
N ALA A 252 -1.25 -33.01 -16.22
CA ALA A 252 -1.85 -33.92 -17.19
C ALA A 252 -3.18 -34.50 -16.67
N LEU A 253 -3.23 -34.88 -15.39
CA LEU A 253 -4.46 -35.38 -14.76
C LEU A 253 -5.54 -34.27 -14.64
N ARG A 254 -5.14 -33.02 -14.35
CA ARG A 254 -6.07 -31.87 -14.31
C ARG A 254 -6.65 -31.57 -15.69
N MET A 255 -5.80 -31.54 -16.72
CA MET A 255 -6.20 -31.35 -18.11
C MET A 255 -7.21 -32.43 -18.53
N LEU A 256 -6.90 -33.70 -18.26
CA LEU A 256 -7.80 -34.82 -18.57
C LEU A 256 -9.14 -34.71 -17.83
N ALA A 257 -9.12 -34.31 -16.55
CA ALA A 257 -10.33 -34.13 -15.75
C ALA A 257 -11.21 -33.00 -16.29
N GLN A 258 -10.63 -31.83 -16.60
CA GLN A 258 -11.33 -30.69 -17.21
C GLN A 258 -11.93 -31.07 -18.56
N HIS A 259 -11.16 -31.74 -19.42
CA HIS A 259 -11.63 -32.20 -20.72
C HIS A 259 -12.84 -33.15 -20.59
N ARG A 260 -12.79 -34.12 -19.66
CA ARG A 260 -13.91 -35.05 -19.40
C ARG A 260 -15.16 -34.38 -18.84
N LEU A 261 -15.04 -33.18 -18.28
CA LEU A 261 -16.16 -32.35 -17.82
C LEU A 261 -16.67 -31.40 -18.92
N GLY A 262 -16.20 -31.52 -20.16
CA GLY A 262 -16.54 -30.63 -21.27
C GLY A 262 -15.87 -29.26 -21.19
N ARG A 263 -14.85 -29.09 -20.33
CA ARG A 263 -14.13 -27.83 -20.12
C ARG A 263 -12.83 -27.80 -20.91
N ALA A 264 -12.92 -27.94 -22.24
CA ALA A 264 -11.76 -28.02 -23.12
C ALA A 264 -10.87 -26.77 -23.02
N GLU A 265 -11.47 -25.58 -22.96
CA GLU A 265 -10.73 -24.31 -22.80
C GLU A 265 -9.92 -24.23 -21.50
N GLU A 266 -10.49 -24.68 -20.38
CA GLU A 266 -9.77 -24.74 -19.10
C GLU A 266 -8.59 -25.72 -19.16
N SER A 267 -8.75 -26.83 -19.89
CA SER A 267 -7.68 -27.79 -20.12
C SER A 267 -6.54 -27.22 -20.95
N LEU A 268 -6.83 -26.46 -22.02
CA LEU A 268 -5.81 -25.79 -22.84
C LEU A 268 -5.11 -24.67 -22.05
N ARG A 269 -5.85 -23.97 -21.18
CA ARG A 269 -5.29 -22.98 -20.25
C ARG A 269 -4.33 -23.65 -19.26
N SER A 270 -4.71 -24.80 -18.69
CA SER A 270 -3.84 -25.56 -17.79
C SER A 270 -2.55 -26.04 -18.47
N TYR A 271 -2.55 -26.32 -19.78
CA TYR A 271 -1.31 -26.58 -20.55
C TYR A 271 -0.42 -25.33 -20.65
N THR A 272 -1.02 -24.16 -20.88
CA THR A 272 -0.27 -22.89 -20.96
C THR A 272 0.30 -22.50 -19.58
N GLU A 273 -0.47 -22.73 -18.52
CA GLU A 273 -0.04 -22.54 -17.12
C GLU A 273 1.19 -23.40 -16.79
N VAL A 274 1.15 -24.72 -17.02
CA VAL A 274 2.28 -25.61 -16.73
C VAL A 274 3.51 -25.30 -17.60
N ARG A 275 3.32 -24.97 -18.88
CA ARG A 275 4.43 -24.56 -19.76
C ARG A 275 5.14 -23.32 -19.23
N THR A 276 4.37 -22.35 -18.76
CA THR A 276 4.90 -21.12 -18.16
C THR A 276 5.69 -21.42 -16.89
N VAL A 277 5.12 -22.25 -16.00
CA VAL A 277 5.77 -22.68 -14.76
C VAL A 277 7.08 -23.42 -15.04
N LEU A 278 7.12 -24.36 -15.98
CA LEU A 278 8.34 -25.12 -16.31
C LEU A 278 9.42 -24.25 -16.97
N LEU A 279 9.04 -23.31 -17.83
CA LEU A 279 9.98 -22.41 -18.48
C LEU A 279 10.58 -21.39 -17.49
N ASP A 280 9.77 -20.89 -16.56
CA ASP A 280 10.24 -19.91 -15.58
C ASP A 280 11.14 -20.54 -14.50
N GLU A 281 10.75 -21.71 -14.00
CA GLU A 281 11.43 -22.35 -12.86
C GLU A 281 12.58 -23.27 -13.29
N LEU A 282 12.46 -23.96 -14.45
CA LEU A 282 13.45 -24.93 -14.94
C LEU A 282 14.07 -24.57 -16.29
N GLY A 283 13.51 -23.61 -17.03
CA GLY A 283 13.94 -23.29 -18.39
C GLY A 283 13.65 -24.40 -19.41
N LEU A 284 12.73 -25.31 -19.09
CA LEU A 284 12.42 -26.49 -19.90
C LEU A 284 11.02 -26.39 -20.50
N GLU A 285 10.86 -26.93 -21.71
CA GLU A 285 9.54 -27.11 -22.33
C GLU A 285 8.81 -28.33 -21.74
N PRO A 286 7.46 -28.38 -21.79
CA PRO A 286 6.69 -29.52 -21.31
C PRO A 286 7.15 -30.83 -21.95
N GLY A 287 7.22 -31.86 -21.12
CA GLY A 287 7.54 -33.22 -21.48
C GLY A 287 6.57 -33.83 -22.50
N PRO A 288 6.95 -34.98 -23.09
CA PRO A 288 6.18 -35.60 -24.17
C PRO A 288 4.74 -35.97 -23.76
N GLU A 289 4.53 -36.39 -22.52
CA GLU A 289 3.20 -36.78 -22.01
C GLU A 289 2.20 -35.62 -22.01
N LEU A 290 2.61 -34.43 -21.54
CA LEU A 290 1.78 -33.22 -21.56
C LEU A 290 1.54 -32.71 -22.98
N ARG A 291 2.57 -32.74 -23.84
CA ARG A 291 2.45 -32.33 -25.25
C ARG A 291 1.52 -33.24 -26.04
N GLU A 292 1.58 -34.54 -25.81
CA GLU A 292 0.70 -35.52 -26.44
C GLU A 292 -0.75 -35.32 -26.01
N LEU A 293 -1.00 -35.18 -24.69
CA LEU A 293 -2.34 -34.92 -24.18
C LEU A 293 -2.92 -33.61 -24.74
N HIS A 294 -2.11 -32.54 -24.79
CA HIS A 294 -2.50 -31.27 -25.41
C HIS A 294 -2.90 -31.43 -26.88
N GLY A 295 -2.10 -32.15 -27.68
CA GLY A 295 -2.42 -32.44 -29.08
C GLY A 295 -3.70 -33.25 -29.24
N ARG A 296 -3.93 -34.26 -28.40
CA ARG A 296 -5.15 -35.09 -28.43
C ARG A 296 -6.41 -34.31 -28.02
N ILE A 297 -6.30 -33.36 -27.09
CA ILE A 297 -7.40 -32.45 -26.72
C ILE A 297 -7.74 -31.50 -27.87
N LEU A 298 -6.72 -30.92 -28.53
CA LEU A 298 -6.93 -30.05 -29.70
C LEU A 298 -7.57 -30.78 -30.89
N ALA A 299 -7.30 -32.08 -31.02
CA ALA A 299 -7.89 -32.94 -32.03
C ALA A 299 -9.26 -33.52 -31.64
N GLU A 300 -9.79 -33.16 -30.46
CA GLU A 300 -11.04 -33.69 -29.89
C GLU A 300 -11.11 -35.23 -29.90
N ASP A 301 -10.00 -35.89 -29.53
CA ASP A 301 -9.88 -37.35 -29.60
C ASP A 301 -10.94 -38.06 -28.74
N PRO A 302 -11.85 -38.88 -29.35
CA PRO A 302 -12.91 -39.57 -28.61
C PRO A 302 -12.37 -40.58 -27.59
N ALA A 303 -11.11 -41.03 -27.69
CA ALA A 303 -10.49 -41.90 -26.70
C ALA A 303 -10.19 -41.20 -25.35
N LEU A 304 -10.33 -39.87 -25.27
CA LEU A 304 -10.21 -39.11 -24.01
C LEU A 304 -11.50 -39.09 -23.19
N VAL A 305 -12.65 -39.42 -23.82
CA VAL A 305 -13.95 -39.54 -23.17
C VAL A 305 -13.90 -40.67 -22.14
N GLY A 306 -14.08 -40.32 -20.87
CA GLY A 306 -14.01 -41.26 -19.76
C GLY A 306 -15.23 -42.19 -19.66
N PRO A 307 -15.16 -43.23 -18.81
CA PRO A 307 -16.34 -44.04 -18.49
C PRO A 307 -17.44 -43.14 -17.90
N ALA A 308 -18.68 -43.33 -18.37
CA ALA A 308 -19.84 -42.61 -17.84
C ALA A 308 -19.94 -42.83 -16.31
N PRO A 309 -20.34 -41.80 -15.54
CA PRO A 309 -20.36 -41.88 -14.09
C PRO A 309 -21.21 -43.07 -13.65
N ALA A 310 -20.59 -43.98 -12.89
CA ALA A 310 -21.31 -45.10 -12.31
C ALA A 310 -22.33 -44.53 -11.32
N ALA A 311 -23.61 -44.59 -11.67
CA ALA A 311 -24.69 -44.26 -10.76
C ALA A 311 -24.59 -45.19 -9.55
N VAL A 312 -24.12 -44.65 -8.43
CA VAL A 312 -24.08 -45.37 -7.16
C VAL A 312 -25.52 -45.46 -6.66
N ALA A 313 -26.15 -46.59 -6.95
CA ALA A 313 -27.39 -47.02 -6.32
C ALA A 313 -27.09 -47.39 -4.87
N ASP A 314 -27.55 -46.59 -3.91
CA ASP A 314 -27.92 -47.03 -2.56
C ASP A 314 -28.68 -45.92 -1.83
N GLY A 315 -30.02 -46.03 -1.84
CA GLY A 315 -30.95 -45.21 -1.08
C GLY A 315 -32.37 -45.80 -1.17
N PRO A 316 -33.08 -46.07 -0.05
CA PRO A 316 -34.35 -46.81 -0.05
C PRO A 316 -35.55 -45.96 -0.53
N PRO A 317 -36.67 -46.59 -0.97
CA PRO A 317 -37.64 -45.97 -1.84
C PRO A 317 -38.63 -45.08 -1.07
N ALA A 318 -38.83 -43.86 -1.55
CA ALA A 318 -40.05 -43.10 -1.29
C ALA A 318 -40.98 -43.22 -2.52
N GLY A 319 -42.24 -43.55 -2.24
CA GLY A 319 -43.26 -44.05 -3.17
C GLY A 319 -43.79 -43.06 -4.23
N PRO A 320 -44.85 -43.48 -4.96
CA PRO A 320 -45.02 -43.11 -6.36
C PRO A 320 -45.95 -41.92 -6.61
N ALA A 321 -45.78 -41.37 -7.82
CA ALA A 321 -46.76 -40.70 -8.71
C ALA A 321 -46.63 -39.16 -8.87
N PRO A 322 -47.13 -38.57 -9.97
CA PRO A 322 -47.47 -39.14 -11.29
C PRO A 322 -46.78 -38.40 -12.47
N ALA A 323 -46.87 -39.01 -13.66
CA ALA A 323 -46.42 -38.42 -14.92
C ALA A 323 -47.21 -37.14 -15.29
N PRO A 324 -46.59 -36.12 -15.91
CA PRO A 324 -47.32 -34.97 -16.43
C PRO A 324 -47.97 -35.32 -17.76
N THR A 325 -49.30 -35.28 -17.80
CA THR A 325 -50.05 -35.04 -19.05
C THR A 325 -50.38 -33.56 -19.15
N ALA A 326 -50.39 -33.11 -20.39
CA ALA A 326 -50.45 -31.73 -20.85
C ALA A 326 -51.53 -30.87 -20.19
N GLY A 327 -51.18 -29.61 -19.93
CA GLY A 327 -52.12 -28.55 -19.55
C GLY A 327 -51.36 -27.36 -18.98
N GLU A 328 -51.20 -26.32 -19.80
CA GLU A 328 -51.05 -24.89 -19.45
C GLU A 328 -50.22 -24.57 -18.20
N ARG A 329 -48.94 -24.17 -18.42
CA ARG A 329 -48.15 -23.48 -17.40
C ARG A 329 -48.43 -21.98 -17.42
N PRO A 330 -48.76 -21.36 -16.27
CA PRO A 330 -48.68 -19.92 -16.08
C PRO A 330 -47.24 -19.44 -16.24
N VAL A 331 -47.07 -18.24 -16.81
CA VAL A 331 -45.79 -17.53 -16.90
C VAL A 331 -45.40 -17.05 -15.50
N GLU A 332 -44.60 -17.85 -14.79
CA GLU A 332 -43.87 -17.43 -13.58
C GLU A 332 -42.49 -16.86 -13.97
N GLY A 333 -42.13 -15.75 -13.33
CA GLY A 333 -41.20 -14.74 -13.83
C GLY A 333 -39.76 -15.19 -14.11
N ALA A 334 -39.24 -14.70 -15.23
CA ALA A 334 -37.82 -14.71 -15.56
C ALA A 334 -37.04 -13.89 -14.50
N SER A 335 -36.27 -14.58 -13.66
CA SER A 335 -35.08 -13.99 -13.04
C SER A 335 -34.13 -13.60 -14.17
N GLY A 336 -33.81 -12.31 -14.30
CA GLY A 336 -33.00 -11.77 -15.41
C GLY A 336 -31.64 -12.44 -15.56
N GLU A 337 -31.19 -12.62 -16.81
CA GLU A 337 -29.87 -13.17 -17.16
C GLU A 337 -28.74 -12.20 -16.71
N VAL A 338 -27.86 -12.64 -15.81
CA VAL A 338 -26.71 -11.84 -15.33
C VAL A 338 -25.40 -12.52 -15.75
N HIS A 339 -24.69 -11.91 -16.69
CA HIS A 339 -23.43 -12.40 -17.26
C HIS A 339 -22.27 -11.45 -16.91
N LEU A 340 -21.80 -11.53 -15.67
CA LEU A 340 -20.70 -10.69 -15.14
C LEU A 340 -19.51 -11.54 -14.67
N PRO A 341 -18.27 -11.04 -14.74
CA PRO A 341 -17.10 -11.74 -14.21
C PRO A 341 -17.21 -12.04 -12.70
N HIS A 342 -16.89 -13.27 -12.28
CA HIS A 342 -16.81 -13.65 -10.87
C HIS A 342 -15.62 -12.98 -10.17
N ARG A 343 -15.80 -12.50 -8.93
CA ARG A 343 -14.75 -11.89 -8.10
C ARG A 343 -14.82 -12.40 -6.66
N THR A 344 -13.67 -12.62 -6.05
CA THR A 344 -13.50 -13.18 -4.69
C THR A 344 -13.08 -12.16 -3.63
N SER A 345 -12.71 -10.93 -4.01
CA SER A 345 -12.30 -9.87 -3.08
C SER A 345 -13.23 -8.65 -3.14
N ALA A 346 -13.44 -8.00 -1.99
CA ALA A 346 -14.32 -6.83 -1.85
C ALA A 346 -13.79 -5.61 -2.64
N LEU A 347 -14.70 -4.69 -2.97
CA LEU A 347 -14.35 -3.35 -3.45
C LEU A 347 -14.02 -2.49 -2.22
N VAL A 348 -12.86 -1.83 -2.20
CA VAL A 348 -12.37 -1.06 -1.05
C VAL A 348 -12.38 0.43 -1.36
N GLY A 349 -13.03 1.24 -0.52
CA GLY A 349 -12.92 2.70 -0.54
C GLY A 349 -13.53 3.37 -1.76
N ARG A 350 -14.61 2.78 -2.29
CA ARG A 350 -15.37 3.23 -3.48
C ARG A 350 -16.86 3.31 -3.20
N GLU A 351 -17.24 3.42 -1.94
CA GLU A 351 -18.63 3.37 -1.50
C GLU A 351 -19.41 4.58 -2.05
N GLN A 352 -18.77 5.76 -2.11
CA GLN A 352 -19.37 6.97 -2.67
C GLN A 352 -19.54 6.85 -4.20
N ASP A 353 -18.48 6.48 -4.93
CA ASP A 353 -18.53 6.24 -6.38
C ASP A 353 -19.65 5.25 -6.74
N LEU A 354 -19.71 4.13 -6.01
CA LEU A 354 -20.75 3.11 -6.20
C LEU A 354 -22.15 3.66 -5.95
N ALA A 355 -22.34 4.43 -4.87
CA ALA A 355 -23.64 5.02 -4.53
C ALA A 355 -24.11 6.09 -5.52
N GLU A 356 -23.18 6.84 -6.12
CA GLU A 356 -23.46 7.79 -7.20
C GLU A 356 -23.86 7.06 -8.49
N LEU A 357 -23.04 6.12 -8.95
CA LEU A 357 -23.27 5.36 -10.18
C LEU A 357 -24.55 4.50 -10.13
N VAL A 358 -24.86 3.89 -8.99
CA VAL A 358 -26.12 3.13 -8.79
C VAL A 358 -27.38 4.03 -8.91
N ARG A 359 -27.25 5.33 -8.66
CA ARG A 359 -28.33 6.30 -8.87
C ARG A 359 -28.36 6.83 -10.31
N GLU A 360 -27.20 6.99 -10.92
CA GLU A 360 -27.02 7.63 -12.22
C GLU A 360 -27.29 6.69 -13.40
N VAL A 361 -26.65 5.52 -13.45
CA VAL A 361 -26.69 4.58 -14.59
C VAL A 361 -28.12 4.21 -15.04
N PRO A 362 -29.11 4.00 -14.15
CA PRO A 362 -30.48 3.70 -14.60
C PRO A 362 -31.25 4.91 -15.14
N ARG A 363 -30.73 6.12 -14.96
CA ARG A 363 -31.35 7.40 -15.39
C ARG A 363 -30.70 7.97 -16.63
N THR A 364 -29.43 7.62 -16.86
CA THR A 364 -28.65 7.98 -18.04
C THR A 364 -28.72 6.86 -19.08
N GLY A 365 -28.68 7.22 -20.37
CA GLY A 365 -28.53 6.24 -21.44
C GLY A 365 -27.10 5.68 -21.46
N LEU A 366 -26.11 6.57 -21.44
CA LEU A 366 -24.69 6.24 -21.47
C LEU A 366 -23.97 6.88 -20.27
N THR A 367 -23.26 6.06 -19.51
CA THR A 367 -22.30 6.52 -18.49
C THR A 367 -20.93 5.91 -18.79
N THR A 368 -19.90 6.75 -18.85
CA THR A 368 -18.51 6.32 -19.12
C THR A 368 -17.64 6.59 -17.91
N LEU A 369 -17.06 5.53 -17.35
CA LEU A 369 -16.04 5.63 -16.31
C LEU A 369 -14.71 5.99 -16.97
N VAL A 370 -14.20 7.20 -16.69
CA VAL A 370 -12.96 7.74 -17.27
C VAL A 370 -11.89 7.88 -16.20
N GLY A 371 -10.64 7.54 -16.51
CA GLY A 371 -9.53 7.72 -15.59
C GLY A 371 -8.27 6.96 -15.97
N ALA A 372 -7.20 7.17 -15.22
CA ALA A 372 -5.89 6.59 -15.50
C ALA A 372 -5.89 5.04 -15.44
N ALA A 373 -4.86 4.46 -16.06
CA ALA A 373 -4.65 3.01 -16.04
C ALA A 373 -4.43 2.52 -14.60
N GLY A 374 -5.11 1.42 -14.23
CA GLY A 374 -4.95 0.82 -12.90
C GLY A 374 -5.80 1.45 -11.78
N CYS A 375 -6.59 2.50 -12.05
CA CYS A 375 -7.50 3.13 -11.06
C CYS A 375 -8.70 2.26 -10.64
N GLY A 376 -8.94 1.13 -11.33
CA GLY A 376 -9.98 0.16 -10.97
C GLY A 376 -11.34 0.36 -11.66
N LYS A 377 -11.41 1.10 -12.77
CA LYS A 377 -12.64 1.36 -13.56
C LYS A 377 -13.45 0.09 -13.84
N THR A 378 -12.83 -0.94 -14.41
CA THR A 378 -13.46 -2.24 -14.69
C THR A 378 -14.05 -2.88 -13.42
N ARG A 379 -13.34 -2.77 -12.29
CA ARG A 379 -13.78 -3.36 -11.03
C ARG A 379 -15.00 -2.63 -10.48
N LEU A 380 -15.00 -1.30 -10.55
CA LEU A 380 -16.13 -0.46 -10.18
C LEU A 380 -17.34 -0.73 -11.10
N ALA A 381 -17.13 -0.80 -12.42
CA ALA A 381 -18.21 -1.06 -13.38
C ALA A 381 -18.91 -2.40 -13.15
N VAL A 382 -18.15 -3.46 -12.89
CA VAL A 382 -18.71 -4.78 -12.58
C VAL A 382 -19.50 -4.76 -11.26
N GLU A 383 -19.03 -4.04 -10.25
CA GLU A 383 -19.74 -3.94 -8.96
C GLU A 383 -21.04 -3.11 -9.07
N VAL A 384 -21.01 -2.02 -9.84
CA VAL A 384 -22.19 -1.23 -10.18
C VAL A 384 -23.21 -2.10 -10.92
N ALA A 385 -22.78 -2.83 -11.95
CA ALA A 385 -23.65 -3.70 -12.74
C ALA A 385 -24.26 -4.83 -11.90
N ARG A 386 -23.47 -5.42 -10.99
CA ARG A 386 -23.94 -6.44 -10.03
C ARG A 386 -24.99 -5.87 -9.08
N THR A 387 -24.75 -4.68 -8.52
CA THR A 387 -25.68 -3.99 -7.61
C THR A 387 -26.98 -3.59 -8.31
N LEU A 388 -26.91 -3.32 -9.62
CA LEU A 388 -28.05 -2.91 -10.43
C LEU A 388 -28.81 -4.06 -11.10
N ALA A 389 -28.36 -5.31 -10.97
CA ALA A 389 -28.91 -6.46 -11.71
C ALA A 389 -30.45 -6.57 -11.62
N ASP A 390 -31.02 -6.42 -10.43
CA ASP A 390 -32.46 -6.51 -10.20
C ASP A 390 -33.27 -5.38 -10.88
N ARG A 391 -32.62 -4.27 -11.28
CA ARG A 391 -33.26 -3.15 -11.98
C ARG A 391 -33.29 -3.33 -13.50
N PHE A 392 -32.55 -4.29 -14.05
CA PHE A 392 -32.46 -4.56 -15.48
C PHE A 392 -32.96 -5.97 -15.79
N PRO A 393 -34.29 -6.21 -15.76
CA PRO A 393 -34.88 -7.53 -15.99
C PRO A 393 -34.66 -8.04 -17.42
N GLY A 394 -34.31 -7.14 -18.35
CA GLY A 394 -33.95 -7.49 -19.71
C GLY A 394 -32.58 -8.16 -19.84
N GLY A 395 -31.76 -8.13 -18.78
CA GLY A 395 -30.44 -8.78 -18.68
C GLY A 395 -29.30 -7.80 -18.42
N VAL A 396 -28.19 -8.32 -17.88
CA VAL A 396 -26.94 -7.58 -17.64
C VAL A 396 -25.76 -8.35 -18.23
N TRP A 397 -24.98 -7.69 -19.11
CA TRP A 397 -23.87 -8.34 -19.81
C TRP A 397 -22.58 -7.53 -19.76
N PHE A 398 -21.46 -8.24 -19.67
CA PHE A 398 -20.12 -7.67 -19.76
C PHE A 398 -19.48 -8.00 -21.11
N VAL A 399 -18.92 -7.00 -21.77
CA VAL A 399 -18.22 -7.11 -23.06
C VAL A 399 -16.79 -6.62 -22.88
N ASP A 400 -15.82 -7.52 -23.08
CA ASP A 400 -14.40 -7.19 -23.07
C ASP A 400 -13.95 -6.77 -24.49
N LEU A 401 -13.52 -5.52 -24.66
CA LEU A 401 -13.06 -4.98 -25.93
C LEU A 401 -11.53 -4.99 -26.08
N THR A 402 -10.80 -5.60 -25.16
CA THR A 402 -9.31 -5.56 -25.12
C THR A 402 -8.65 -6.06 -26.39
N ALA A 403 -9.23 -7.06 -27.05
CA ALA A 403 -8.68 -7.66 -28.28
C ALA A 403 -9.29 -7.08 -29.58
N THR A 404 -10.17 -6.09 -29.48
CA THR A 404 -10.86 -5.49 -30.63
C THR A 404 -10.04 -4.36 -31.25
N ARG A 405 -10.22 -4.13 -32.56
CA ARG A 405 -9.42 -3.15 -33.32
C ARG A 405 -10.23 -2.31 -34.31
N ASP A 406 -11.44 -2.73 -34.63
CA ASP A 406 -12.29 -2.10 -35.65
C ASP A 406 -13.78 -2.32 -35.32
N ALA A 407 -14.67 -1.63 -36.04
CA ALA A 407 -16.11 -1.71 -35.81
C ALA A 407 -16.70 -3.12 -35.99
N GLY A 408 -16.13 -3.95 -36.89
CA GLY A 408 -16.60 -5.32 -37.12
C GLY A 408 -16.30 -6.24 -35.93
N SER A 409 -15.09 -6.14 -35.38
CA SER A 409 -14.65 -6.90 -34.22
C SER A 409 -15.37 -6.48 -32.93
N VAL A 410 -15.67 -5.19 -32.76
CA VAL A 410 -16.51 -4.68 -31.65
C VAL A 410 -17.92 -5.27 -31.72
N LEU A 411 -18.56 -5.20 -32.89
CA LEU A 411 -19.91 -5.75 -33.09
C LEU A 411 -19.95 -7.26 -32.80
N SER A 412 -18.94 -8.01 -33.26
CA SER A 412 -18.79 -9.44 -33.01
C SER A 412 -18.66 -9.76 -31.51
N ALA A 413 -17.85 -8.98 -30.78
CA ALA A 413 -17.66 -9.15 -29.34
C ALA A 413 -18.98 -8.94 -28.56
N VAL A 414 -19.76 -7.91 -28.91
CA VAL A 414 -21.07 -7.65 -28.28
C VAL A 414 -22.06 -8.79 -28.58
N MET A 415 -22.16 -9.23 -29.83
CA MET A 415 -23.05 -10.34 -30.22
C MET A 415 -22.70 -11.64 -29.51
N SER A 416 -21.40 -11.93 -29.38
CA SER A 416 -20.89 -13.10 -28.66
C SER A 416 -21.28 -13.07 -27.17
N ALA A 417 -21.10 -11.92 -26.51
CA ALA A 417 -21.46 -11.75 -25.10
C ALA A 417 -22.97 -11.92 -24.83
N LEU A 418 -23.82 -11.55 -25.79
CA LEU A 418 -25.28 -11.68 -25.69
C LEU A 418 -25.79 -13.09 -26.03
N ALA A 419 -24.90 -14.06 -26.30
CA ALA A 419 -25.23 -15.42 -26.74
C ALA A 419 -26.23 -15.49 -27.92
N SER A 420 -26.35 -14.40 -28.67
CA SER A 420 -27.15 -14.31 -29.87
C SER A 420 -26.26 -14.79 -31.00
N GLY A 421 -26.34 -16.07 -31.36
CA GLY A 421 -25.62 -16.59 -32.53
C GLY A 421 -25.90 -15.71 -33.75
N PRO A 422 -24.98 -15.63 -34.73
CA PRO A 422 -25.24 -14.91 -35.96
C PRO A 422 -26.44 -15.58 -36.64
N ALA A 423 -27.64 -15.02 -36.44
CA ALA A 423 -28.74 -15.30 -37.32
C ALA A 423 -28.22 -14.91 -38.71
N ASP A 424 -28.43 -15.81 -39.67
CA ASP A 424 -28.05 -15.71 -41.08
C ASP A 424 -28.75 -14.48 -41.71
N THR A 425 -28.33 -13.30 -41.26
CA THR A 425 -28.95 -12.01 -41.49
C THR A 425 -27.89 -11.16 -42.17
N ALA A 426 -28.18 -10.68 -43.37
CA ALA A 426 -27.27 -9.84 -44.14
C ALA A 426 -26.91 -8.50 -43.44
N ARG A 427 -27.43 -8.23 -42.23
CA ARG A 427 -27.28 -6.98 -41.46
C ARG A 427 -27.23 -7.22 -39.93
N PRO A 428 -26.10 -7.69 -39.38
CA PRO A 428 -25.95 -8.02 -37.95
C PRO A 428 -26.23 -6.85 -36.99
N GLY A 429 -25.91 -5.61 -37.38
CA GLY A 429 -26.19 -4.43 -36.56
C GLY A 429 -27.69 -4.11 -36.40
N GLU A 430 -28.50 -4.36 -37.44
CA GLU A 430 -29.97 -4.19 -37.35
C GLU A 430 -30.59 -5.25 -36.44
N ALA A 431 -30.10 -6.49 -36.50
CA ALA A 431 -30.53 -7.57 -35.63
C ALA A 431 -30.21 -7.29 -34.15
N LEU A 432 -28.99 -6.80 -33.86
CA LEU A 432 -28.60 -6.40 -32.51
C LEU A 432 -29.46 -5.24 -31.98
N ARG A 433 -29.70 -4.21 -32.80
CA ARG A 433 -30.62 -3.13 -32.44
C ARG A 433 -32.02 -3.64 -32.14
N GLY A 434 -32.54 -4.55 -32.97
CA GLY A 434 -33.83 -5.19 -32.77
C GLY A 434 -33.90 -5.97 -31.44
N PHE A 435 -32.83 -6.70 -31.10
CA PHE A 435 -32.74 -7.46 -29.85
C PHE A 435 -32.77 -6.56 -28.61
N LEU A 436 -32.10 -5.41 -28.65
CA LEU A 436 -31.97 -4.50 -27.50
C LEU A 436 -33.12 -3.50 -27.36
N ARG A 437 -33.82 -3.14 -28.45
CA ARG A 437 -34.81 -2.04 -28.49
C ARG A 437 -35.85 -2.08 -27.37
N ASP A 438 -36.47 -3.24 -27.14
CA ASP A 438 -37.57 -3.39 -26.18
C ASP A 438 -37.12 -3.94 -24.82
N ARG A 439 -35.83 -4.22 -24.64
CA ARG A 439 -35.27 -4.79 -23.41
C ARG A 439 -34.77 -3.70 -22.48
N ARG A 440 -35.18 -3.78 -21.21
CA ARG A 440 -34.54 -2.99 -20.15
C ARG A 440 -33.26 -3.70 -19.70
N ALA A 441 -32.20 -3.44 -20.44
CA ALA A 441 -30.91 -4.13 -20.37
C ALA A 441 -29.79 -3.19 -19.91
N LEU A 442 -28.75 -3.75 -19.28
CA LEU A 442 -27.50 -3.05 -18.98
C LEU A 442 -26.34 -3.74 -19.71
N LEU A 443 -25.61 -2.97 -20.51
CA LEU A 443 -24.38 -3.43 -21.17
C LEU A 443 -23.17 -2.74 -20.55
N VAL A 444 -22.21 -3.54 -20.08
CA VAL A 444 -20.91 -3.04 -19.62
C VAL A 444 -19.90 -3.22 -20.74
N LEU A 445 -19.39 -2.12 -21.29
CA LEU A 445 -18.36 -2.11 -22.33
C LEU A 445 -17.00 -1.78 -21.71
N ASP A 446 -16.11 -2.76 -21.61
CA ASP A 446 -14.82 -2.59 -20.94
C ASP A 446 -13.68 -2.31 -21.94
N ASN A 447 -12.77 -1.39 -21.59
CA ASN A 447 -11.55 -1.06 -22.35
C ASN A 447 -11.82 -0.38 -23.72
N CYS A 448 -12.72 0.59 -23.75
CA CYS A 448 -13.16 1.26 -24.98
C CYS A 448 -12.07 2.13 -25.65
N GLU A 449 -11.04 2.55 -24.90
CA GLU A 449 -9.94 3.41 -25.36
C GLU A 449 -9.16 2.90 -26.59
N GLN A 450 -9.28 1.62 -26.95
CA GLN A 450 -8.61 1.04 -28.12
C GLN A 450 -9.42 1.26 -29.41
N VAL A 451 -10.72 1.56 -29.27
CA VAL A 451 -11.73 1.53 -30.34
C VAL A 451 -12.81 2.59 -30.05
N LEU A 452 -12.40 3.80 -29.67
CA LEU A 452 -13.32 4.90 -29.31
C LEU A 452 -14.33 5.18 -30.44
N ASP A 453 -13.88 5.55 -31.65
CA ASP A 453 -14.81 5.88 -32.75
C ASP A 453 -15.75 4.71 -33.11
N PRO A 454 -15.26 3.45 -33.25
CA PRO A 454 -16.15 2.30 -33.45
C PRO A 454 -17.22 2.10 -32.38
N VAL A 455 -16.87 2.27 -31.10
CA VAL A 455 -17.80 2.12 -29.98
C VAL A 455 -18.78 3.29 -29.95
N ALA A 456 -18.29 4.53 -30.10
CA ALA A 456 -19.10 5.73 -30.14
C ALA A 456 -20.17 5.64 -31.23
N GLY A 457 -19.78 5.26 -32.45
CA GLY A 457 -20.70 5.08 -33.56
C GLY A 457 -21.79 4.03 -33.31
N LEU A 458 -21.44 2.92 -32.65
CA LEU A 458 -22.39 1.86 -32.29
C LEU A 458 -23.36 2.29 -31.18
N VAL A 459 -22.88 3.05 -30.20
CA VAL A 459 -23.67 3.55 -29.08
C VAL A 459 -24.62 4.66 -29.53
N ASP A 460 -24.14 5.62 -30.34
CA ASP A 460 -24.95 6.62 -31.04
C ASP A 460 -26.13 5.95 -31.75
N ASP A 461 -25.80 4.90 -32.48
CA ASP A 461 -26.74 4.10 -33.24
C ASP A 461 -27.81 3.43 -32.37
N TRP A 462 -27.48 2.97 -31.16
CA TRP A 462 -28.44 2.41 -30.22
C TRP A 462 -29.36 3.46 -29.59
N PHE A 463 -28.88 4.69 -29.44
CA PHE A 463 -29.63 5.80 -28.86
C PHE A 463 -30.36 6.66 -29.91
N ARG A 464 -30.23 6.37 -31.21
CA ARG A 464 -31.09 6.89 -32.29
C ARG A 464 -32.51 6.32 -32.19
N GLY A 465 -33.32 6.85 -31.27
CA GLY A 465 -34.73 6.49 -31.02
C GLY A 465 -35.00 6.11 -29.56
N PRO A 466 -36.26 5.81 -29.19
CA PRO A 466 -36.59 5.40 -27.82
C PRO A 466 -35.93 4.04 -27.51
N SER A 467 -35.06 4.03 -26.50
CA SER A 467 -34.34 2.85 -26.02
C SER A 467 -34.52 2.70 -24.52
N ARG A 468 -34.57 1.46 -24.03
CA ARG A 468 -34.55 1.12 -22.59
C ARG A 468 -33.20 0.53 -22.15
N LEU A 469 -32.20 0.63 -23.02
CA LEU A 469 -30.82 0.22 -22.78
C LEU A 469 -30.10 1.26 -21.93
N SER A 470 -29.34 0.80 -20.94
CA SER A 470 -28.27 1.59 -20.31
C SER A 470 -26.92 1.00 -20.70
N VAL A 471 -25.95 1.85 -21.01
CA VAL A 471 -24.57 1.47 -21.32
C VAL A 471 -23.65 2.03 -20.23
N LEU A 472 -22.85 1.16 -19.63
CA LEU A 472 -21.78 1.53 -18.72
C LEU A 472 -20.43 1.21 -19.37
N ALA A 473 -19.75 2.23 -19.89
CA ALA A 473 -18.46 2.07 -20.53
C ALA A 473 -17.30 2.29 -19.55
N THR A 474 -16.17 1.61 -19.76
CA THR A 474 -14.89 1.96 -19.13
C THR A 474 -13.91 2.39 -20.20
N SER A 475 -13.24 3.52 -19.97
CA SER A 475 -12.30 4.08 -20.93
C SER A 475 -11.24 4.95 -20.24
N ARG A 476 -10.15 5.26 -20.94
CA ARG A 476 -9.18 6.30 -20.54
C ARG A 476 -9.63 7.71 -20.94
N GLU A 477 -10.51 7.81 -21.91
CA GLU A 477 -10.99 9.07 -22.49
C GLU A 477 -12.51 8.95 -22.72
N PRO A 478 -13.28 10.06 -22.69
CA PRO A 478 -14.70 10.03 -23.03
C PRO A 478 -14.97 9.41 -24.42
N LEU A 479 -16.18 8.88 -24.64
CA LEU A 479 -16.61 8.39 -25.96
C LEU A 479 -17.05 9.53 -26.89
N GLU A 480 -17.34 10.70 -26.35
CA GLU A 480 -17.80 11.90 -27.06
C GLU A 480 -19.14 11.72 -27.79
N VAL A 481 -20.04 10.96 -27.16
CA VAL A 481 -21.40 10.68 -27.66
C VAL A 481 -22.42 11.63 -27.03
N ASP A 482 -23.44 12.03 -27.77
CA ASP A 482 -24.50 12.90 -27.22
C ASP A 482 -25.25 12.21 -26.06
N GLY A 483 -25.46 12.95 -24.97
CA GLY A 483 -26.03 12.41 -23.74
C GLY A 483 -25.08 11.52 -22.92
N GLU A 484 -23.79 11.44 -23.29
CA GLU A 484 -22.77 10.78 -22.48
C GLU A 484 -22.60 11.47 -21.12
N ARG A 485 -22.63 10.66 -20.07
CA ARG A 485 -22.30 11.09 -18.72
C ARG A 485 -20.92 10.56 -18.31
N VAL A 486 -19.93 11.45 -18.23
CA VAL A 486 -18.57 11.11 -17.81
C VAL A 486 -18.49 11.07 -16.27
N HIS A 487 -18.08 9.94 -15.71
CA HIS A 487 -17.80 9.77 -14.28
C HIS A 487 -16.29 9.56 -14.07
N PRO A 488 -15.57 10.54 -13.52
CA PRO A 488 -14.13 10.42 -13.29
C PRO A 488 -13.82 9.43 -12.17
N VAL A 489 -12.87 8.51 -12.42
CA VAL A 489 -12.39 7.52 -11.46
C VAL A 489 -10.91 7.79 -11.18
N GLY A 490 -10.66 8.61 -10.15
CA GLY A 490 -9.32 8.93 -9.66
C GLY A 490 -8.68 7.77 -8.86
N PRO A 491 -7.42 7.89 -8.40
CA PRO A 491 -6.82 6.94 -7.47
C PRO A 491 -7.55 6.87 -6.10
N LEU A 492 -7.17 5.90 -5.26
CA LEU A 492 -7.69 5.85 -3.89
C LEU A 492 -7.03 6.93 -3.02
N ALA A 493 -7.79 7.52 -2.10
CA ALA A 493 -7.27 8.53 -1.20
C ALA A 493 -6.12 7.98 -0.34
N VAL A 494 -4.97 8.63 -0.42
CA VAL A 494 -3.81 8.41 0.45
C VAL A 494 -3.94 9.27 1.72
N PRO A 495 -3.36 8.86 2.85
CA PRO A 495 -3.46 9.66 4.06
C PRO A 495 -2.65 10.95 3.91
N THR A 496 -3.22 12.06 4.37
CA THR A 496 -2.56 13.36 4.45
C THR A 496 -1.55 13.39 5.59
N ASP A 497 -1.94 12.84 6.75
CA ASP A 497 -1.12 12.75 7.95
C ASP A 497 -1.12 11.31 8.50
N LEU A 498 -0.16 10.97 9.38
CA LEU A 498 -0.08 9.64 9.99
C LEU A 498 -1.32 9.27 10.81
N ASP A 499 -2.01 10.26 11.38
CA ASP A 499 -3.24 10.06 12.16
C ASP A 499 -4.41 9.59 11.28
N ASP A 500 -4.41 9.96 9.99
CA ASP A 500 -5.44 9.57 9.01
C ASP A 500 -5.18 8.19 8.38
N ALA A 501 -4.00 7.61 8.61
CA ALA A 501 -3.56 6.36 7.98
C ALA A 501 -4.54 5.19 8.19
N SER A 502 -5.24 5.16 9.33
CA SER A 502 -6.23 4.13 9.66
C SER A 502 -7.51 4.20 8.82
N THR A 503 -7.82 5.37 8.25
CA THR A 503 -9.04 5.61 7.46
C THR A 503 -8.77 5.69 5.96
N SER A 504 -7.50 5.72 5.53
CA SER A 504 -7.13 5.81 4.11
C SER A 504 -7.54 4.54 3.34
N PRO A 505 -8.35 4.68 2.28
CA PRO A 505 -8.66 3.61 1.33
C PRO A 505 -7.45 2.93 0.72
N ALA A 506 -6.41 3.70 0.36
CA ALA A 506 -5.20 3.18 -0.26
C ALA A 506 -4.42 2.26 0.70
N VAL A 507 -4.27 2.70 1.96
CA VAL A 507 -3.63 1.91 3.02
C VAL A 507 -4.47 0.68 3.33
N ALA A 508 -5.79 0.82 3.46
CA ALA A 508 -6.70 -0.30 3.72
C ALA A 508 -6.60 -1.39 2.65
N LEU A 509 -6.58 -1.02 1.36
CA LEU A 509 -6.41 -1.96 0.26
C LEU A 509 -5.05 -2.68 0.35
N LEU A 510 -3.96 -1.94 0.61
CA LEU A 510 -2.63 -2.52 0.72
C LEU A 510 -2.55 -3.52 1.88
N LEU A 511 -3.05 -3.15 3.05
CA LEU A 511 -3.10 -4.02 4.23
C LEU A 511 -3.96 -5.27 3.99
N ASP A 512 -5.07 -5.15 3.26
CA ASP A 512 -5.89 -6.30 2.87
C ASP A 512 -5.11 -7.31 2.02
N ARG A 513 -4.30 -6.81 1.08
CA ARG A 513 -3.49 -7.68 0.21
C ARG A 513 -2.25 -8.23 0.88
N LEU A 514 -1.62 -7.47 1.78
CA LEU A 514 -0.52 -7.96 2.61
C LEU A 514 -0.98 -9.07 3.57
N ALA A 515 -2.15 -8.91 4.20
CA ALA A 515 -2.73 -9.94 5.06
C ALA A 515 -3.10 -11.21 4.29
N SER A 516 -3.65 -11.06 3.08
CA SER A 516 -3.89 -12.19 2.16
C SER A 516 -2.59 -12.90 1.75
N ALA A 517 -1.44 -12.24 1.88
CA ALA A 517 -0.11 -12.80 1.65
C ALA A 517 0.57 -13.33 2.94
N GLY A 518 -0.08 -13.27 4.10
CA GLY A 518 0.41 -13.81 5.37
C GLY A 518 1.06 -12.79 6.32
N ALA A 519 0.95 -11.49 6.07
CA ALA A 519 1.45 -10.45 6.97
C ALA A 519 0.56 -10.29 8.22
N ASP A 520 1.18 -10.00 9.36
CA ASP A 520 0.49 -9.71 10.62
C ASP A 520 -0.01 -8.26 10.64
N ARG A 521 -1.33 -8.06 10.81
CA ARG A 521 -1.99 -6.75 10.75
C ARG A 521 -1.74 -5.86 11.97
N GLU A 522 -1.25 -6.42 13.08
CA GLU A 522 -1.06 -5.68 14.34
C GLU A 522 0.34 -5.05 14.48
N ASP A 523 1.21 -5.21 13.49
CA ASP A 523 2.55 -4.59 13.48
C ASP A 523 2.50 -3.08 13.20
N LEU A 524 2.98 -2.25 14.13
CA LEU A 524 3.06 -0.79 13.94
C LEU A 524 4.07 -0.38 12.85
N GLY A 525 5.11 -1.20 12.61
CA GLY A 525 6.06 -1.00 11.51
C GLY A 525 5.42 -1.20 10.14
N LEU A 526 4.42 -2.08 10.05
CA LEU A 526 3.66 -2.34 8.82
C LEU A 526 2.87 -1.10 8.38
N LEU A 527 2.24 -0.37 9.30
CA LEU A 527 1.44 0.82 8.96
C LEU A 527 2.30 1.93 8.35
N THR A 528 3.46 2.20 8.94
CA THR A 528 4.38 3.26 8.45
C THR A 528 4.90 2.95 7.04
N ALA A 529 5.31 1.69 6.81
CA ALA A 529 5.74 1.27 5.48
C ALA A 529 4.58 1.26 4.46
N ALA A 530 3.38 0.87 4.89
CA ALA A 530 2.19 0.87 4.05
C ALA A 530 1.79 2.29 3.62
N VAL A 531 1.84 3.27 4.53
CA VAL A 531 1.64 4.69 4.21
C VAL A 531 2.66 5.14 3.17
N ARG A 532 3.95 4.86 3.38
CA ARG A 532 5.01 5.25 2.44
C ARG A 532 4.81 4.63 1.05
N ILE A 533 4.46 3.34 0.97
CA ILE A 533 4.16 2.67 -0.30
C ILE A 533 2.92 3.30 -0.95
N ALA A 534 1.85 3.51 -0.18
CA ALA A 534 0.60 4.04 -0.71
C ALA A 534 0.76 5.46 -1.26
N THR A 535 1.49 6.32 -0.55
CA THR A 535 1.87 7.66 -1.00
C THR A 535 2.77 7.58 -2.23
N ALA A 536 3.78 6.70 -2.25
CA ALA A 536 4.71 6.60 -3.39
C ALA A 536 4.05 6.12 -4.70
N VAL A 537 2.91 5.43 -4.64
CA VAL A 537 2.14 5.01 -5.82
C VAL A 537 0.88 5.85 -6.06
N ASP A 538 0.72 6.98 -5.36
CA ASP A 538 -0.46 7.86 -5.39
C ASP A 538 -1.79 7.11 -5.21
N GLY A 539 -1.80 6.06 -4.39
CA GLY A 539 -3.01 5.29 -4.12
C GLY A 539 -3.60 4.57 -5.35
N VAL A 540 -2.84 4.39 -6.44
CA VAL A 540 -3.28 3.64 -7.62
C VAL A 540 -3.50 2.16 -7.23
N PRO A 541 -4.75 1.63 -7.26
CA PRO A 541 -5.06 0.27 -6.79
C PRO A 541 -4.17 -0.82 -7.37
N LEU A 542 -3.95 -0.80 -8.69
CA LEU A 542 -3.09 -1.79 -9.35
C LEU A 542 -1.65 -1.72 -8.84
N ALA A 543 -1.11 -0.53 -8.60
CA ALA A 543 0.25 -0.36 -8.09
C ALA A 543 0.36 -0.84 -6.63
N LEU A 544 -0.66 -0.59 -5.80
CA LEU A 544 -0.76 -1.13 -4.44
C LEU A 544 -0.78 -2.67 -4.44
N GLU A 545 -1.57 -3.28 -5.32
CA GLU A 545 -1.64 -4.73 -5.46
C GLU A 545 -0.30 -5.32 -5.94
N LEU A 546 0.38 -4.65 -6.88
CA LEU A 546 1.71 -5.05 -7.35
C LEU A 546 2.77 -4.93 -6.25
N ALA A 547 2.73 -3.88 -5.43
CA ALA A 547 3.62 -3.71 -4.28
C ALA A 547 3.36 -4.79 -3.23
N ALA A 548 2.10 -5.07 -2.89
CA ALA A 548 1.72 -6.14 -1.96
C ALA A 548 2.23 -7.52 -2.44
N GLY A 549 2.13 -7.79 -3.75
CA GLY A 549 2.63 -9.04 -4.35
C GLY A 549 4.13 -9.29 -4.15
N ARG A 550 4.92 -8.25 -3.88
CA ARG A 550 6.37 -8.34 -3.62
C ARG A 550 6.72 -8.72 -2.19
N ALA A 551 5.77 -8.65 -1.25
CA ALA A 551 6.01 -8.93 0.17
C ALA A 551 6.44 -10.37 0.48
N ARG A 552 6.31 -11.29 -0.49
CA ARG A 552 6.84 -12.66 -0.39
C ARG A 552 8.36 -12.74 -0.62
N ALA A 553 8.94 -11.77 -1.32
CA ALA A 553 10.34 -11.77 -1.73
C ALA A 553 11.17 -10.67 -1.05
N PHE A 554 10.53 -9.57 -0.65
CA PHE A 554 11.18 -8.39 -0.07
C PHE A 554 10.46 -7.96 1.20
N THR A 555 11.20 -7.37 2.13
CA THR A 555 10.62 -6.68 3.28
C THR A 555 9.84 -5.44 2.83
N LEU A 556 8.89 -4.99 3.66
CA LEU A 556 8.10 -3.79 3.33
C LEU A 556 8.95 -2.53 3.23
N GLU A 557 10.03 -2.45 3.99
CA GLU A 557 10.98 -1.34 3.90
C GLU A 557 11.75 -1.36 2.57
N GLU A 558 12.18 -2.53 2.10
CA GLU A 558 12.80 -2.67 0.77
C GLU A 558 11.80 -2.33 -0.35
N ILE A 559 10.54 -2.75 -0.22
CA ILE A 559 9.47 -2.41 -1.17
C ILE A 559 9.22 -0.91 -1.16
N ALA A 560 9.08 -0.30 0.02
CA ALA A 560 8.90 1.14 0.15
C ALA A 560 10.06 1.90 -0.50
N HIS A 561 11.30 1.47 -0.27
CA HIS A 561 12.48 2.07 -0.90
C HIS A 561 12.47 1.94 -2.43
N GLN A 562 12.21 0.73 -2.97
CA GLN A 562 12.15 0.48 -4.41
C GLN A 562 11.04 1.29 -5.10
N VAL A 563 9.85 1.31 -4.50
CA VAL A 563 8.68 2.01 -5.05
C VAL A 563 8.85 3.53 -4.96
N THR A 564 9.48 4.03 -3.90
CA THR A 564 9.82 5.45 -3.78
C THR A 564 10.86 5.86 -4.85
N ALA A 565 11.81 4.97 -5.16
CA ALA A 565 12.84 5.24 -6.15
C ALA A 565 12.29 5.25 -7.60
N ASP A 566 11.50 4.24 -7.97
CA ASP A 566 10.86 4.19 -9.29
C ASP A 566 9.59 3.31 -9.28
N PRO A 567 8.39 3.90 -9.08
CA PRO A 567 7.15 3.15 -9.06
C PRO A 567 6.70 2.69 -10.46
N SER A 568 7.29 3.23 -11.55
CA SER A 568 6.98 2.78 -12.91
C SER A 568 7.54 1.38 -13.21
N GLN A 569 8.49 0.91 -12.39
CA GLN A 569 9.06 -0.44 -12.46
C GLN A 569 8.23 -1.48 -11.69
N LEU A 570 7.07 -1.10 -11.14
CA LEU A 570 6.12 -2.06 -10.60
C LEU A 570 5.61 -2.97 -11.72
N ALA A 571 6.11 -4.21 -11.69
CA ALA A 571 5.75 -5.28 -12.59
C ALA A 571 5.39 -6.52 -11.76
N ARG A 572 4.48 -7.32 -12.30
CA ARG A 572 4.06 -8.59 -11.69
C ARG A 572 5.25 -9.56 -11.67
N ILE A 573 5.48 -10.21 -10.53
CA ILE A 573 6.47 -11.28 -10.38
C ILE A 573 5.77 -12.63 -10.69
N GLY A 574 6.32 -13.40 -11.64
CA GLY A 574 5.77 -14.66 -12.19
C GLY A 574 5.01 -14.47 -13.53
N ARG A 575 4.96 -15.49 -14.41
CA ARG A 575 4.36 -15.33 -15.77
C ARG A 575 2.97 -15.92 -16.00
N GLY A 576 2.34 -15.39 -17.06
CA GLY A 576 1.07 -15.75 -17.72
C GLY A 576 -0.07 -14.74 -17.48
N SER A 577 -0.66 -14.02 -18.44
CA SER A 577 -0.36 -13.67 -19.85
C SER A 577 -1.28 -12.50 -20.28
N ASP A 578 -0.75 -11.58 -21.08
CA ASP A 578 -1.36 -10.79 -22.18
C ASP A 578 -2.74 -10.11 -22.12
N HIS A 579 -3.48 -10.11 -21.02
CA HIS A 579 -4.71 -9.27 -20.91
C HIS A 579 -4.57 -8.09 -19.93
N HIS A 580 -3.42 -7.97 -19.26
CA HIS A 580 -3.09 -6.82 -18.42
C HIS A 580 -1.65 -6.38 -18.68
N ARG A 581 -1.51 -5.39 -19.57
CA ARG A 581 -0.28 -4.60 -19.77
C ARG A 581 0.29 -4.19 -18.41
N THR A 582 1.61 -4.20 -18.24
CA THR A 582 2.23 -3.49 -17.11
C THR A 582 1.71 -2.04 -17.09
N VAL A 583 1.59 -1.42 -15.91
CA VAL A 583 1.18 -0.01 -15.81
C VAL A 583 1.96 0.84 -16.82
N ARG A 584 3.26 0.58 -16.94
CA ARG A 584 4.15 1.15 -17.96
C ARG A 584 3.71 0.92 -19.41
N ALA A 585 3.35 -0.29 -19.82
CA ALA A 585 2.95 -0.56 -21.21
C ALA A 585 1.61 0.08 -21.59
N ALA A 586 0.69 0.25 -20.62
CA ALA A 586 -0.53 1.01 -20.85
C ALA A 586 -0.24 2.51 -21.05
N ILE A 587 0.65 3.07 -20.22
CA ILE A 587 1.10 4.46 -20.32
C ILE A 587 1.86 4.70 -21.63
N GLU A 588 2.78 3.79 -22.00
CA GLU A 588 3.55 3.88 -23.25
C GLU A 588 2.64 3.98 -24.47
N GLN A 589 1.55 3.20 -24.51
CA GLN A 589 0.61 3.30 -25.62
C GLN A 589 -0.14 4.63 -25.65
N SER A 590 -0.54 5.19 -24.49
CA SER A 590 -1.11 6.54 -24.44
C SER A 590 -0.11 7.58 -24.93
N TYR A 591 1.14 7.48 -24.47
CA TYR A 591 2.21 8.40 -24.86
C TYR A 591 2.54 8.35 -26.35
N ALA A 592 2.61 7.15 -26.94
CA ALA A 592 2.91 6.97 -28.36
C ALA A 592 1.85 7.55 -29.31
N ALA A 593 0.63 7.78 -28.82
CA ALA A 593 -0.46 8.37 -29.59
C ALA A 593 -0.49 9.91 -29.52
N LEU A 594 0.28 10.54 -28.63
CA LEU A 594 0.24 11.99 -28.43
C LEU A 594 0.86 12.76 -29.61
N PRO A 595 0.29 13.92 -29.97
CA PRO A 595 0.97 14.92 -30.78
C PRO A 595 2.31 15.38 -30.15
N PRO A 596 3.28 15.86 -30.97
CA PRO A 596 4.61 16.25 -30.49
C PRO A 596 4.60 17.25 -29.32
N ASP A 597 3.72 18.25 -29.37
CA ASP A 597 3.66 19.33 -28.37
C ASP A 597 3.10 18.81 -27.03
N GLU A 598 2.10 17.94 -27.08
CA GLU A 598 1.53 17.28 -25.89
C GLU A 598 2.53 16.31 -25.26
N ALA A 599 3.22 15.54 -26.10
CA ALA A 599 4.30 14.65 -25.64
C ALA A 599 5.43 15.46 -24.98
N ALA A 600 5.73 16.66 -25.48
CA ALA A 600 6.74 17.54 -24.89
C ALA A 600 6.30 18.10 -23.52
N VAL A 601 5.06 18.57 -23.37
CA VAL A 601 4.54 18.98 -22.05
C VAL A 601 4.49 17.81 -21.08
N HIS A 602 4.02 16.63 -21.52
CA HIS A 602 4.00 15.40 -20.73
C HIS A 602 5.37 15.03 -20.14
N ARG A 603 6.43 15.12 -20.96
CA ARG A 603 7.83 14.94 -20.51
C ARG A 603 8.29 16.07 -19.60
N SER A 604 7.95 17.32 -19.93
CA SER A 604 8.43 18.50 -19.20
C SER A 604 7.94 18.51 -17.75
N VAL A 605 6.64 18.30 -17.55
CA VAL A 605 6.02 18.32 -16.21
C VAL A 605 6.49 17.17 -15.32
N SER A 606 7.23 16.18 -15.85
CA SER A 606 7.80 15.12 -15.02
C SER A 606 8.84 15.63 -14.01
N ALA A 607 9.36 16.85 -14.21
CA ALA A 607 10.25 17.51 -13.26
C ALA A 607 9.52 18.17 -12.07
N LEU A 608 8.19 18.25 -12.09
CA LEU A 608 7.33 18.80 -11.03
C LEU A 608 6.77 17.63 -10.18
N PRO A 609 7.31 17.39 -8.98
CA PRO A 609 6.89 16.24 -8.19
C PRO A 609 5.67 16.58 -7.35
N GLY A 610 4.46 16.30 -7.85
CA GLY A 610 3.20 16.49 -7.12
C GLY A 610 2.24 17.42 -7.84
N PRO A 611 1.23 17.98 -7.14
CA PRO A 611 0.36 19.02 -7.69
C PRO A 611 1.16 20.23 -8.15
N PHE A 612 0.78 20.79 -9.30
CA PHE A 612 1.39 21.96 -9.90
C PHE A 612 0.36 22.84 -10.62
N SER A 613 0.65 24.13 -10.73
CA SER A 613 -0.12 25.09 -11.50
C SER A 613 0.26 25.09 -13.00
N VAL A 614 -0.58 25.66 -13.86
CA VAL A 614 -0.24 25.87 -15.28
C VAL A 614 1.00 26.75 -15.42
N ALA A 615 1.21 27.71 -14.52
CA ALA A 615 2.40 28.57 -14.53
C ALA A 615 3.69 27.76 -14.29
N ALA A 616 3.68 26.82 -13.35
CA ALA A 616 4.81 25.92 -13.13
C ALA A 616 5.04 24.99 -14.34
N ALA A 617 3.98 24.46 -14.94
CA ALA A 617 4.08 23.62 -16.14
C ALA A 617 4.70 24.38 -17.32
N ASP A 618 4.26 25.63 -17.55
CA ASP A 618 4.77 26.50 -18.61
C ASP A 618 6.25 26.81 -18.41
N ALA A 619 6.63 27.21 -17.19
CA ALA A 619 8.00 27.56 -16.88
C ALA A 619 8.97 26.39 -17.04
N VAL A 620 8.56 25.16 -16.70
CA VAL A 620 9.38 23.97 -16.92
C VAL A 620 9.45 23.59 -18.40
N HIS A 621 8.33 23.67 -19.11
CA HIS A 621 8.24 23.33 -20.53
C HIS A 621 9.09 24.27 -21.40
N ARG A 622 8.87 25.58 -21.26
CA ARG A 622 9.50 26.62 -22.09
C ARG A 622 10.84 27.11 -21.54
N GLY A 623 11.07 27.04 -20.23
CA GLY A 623 12.28 27.52 -19.59
C GLY A 623 12.30 29.05 -19.40
N SER A 624 13.50 29.64 -19.34
CA SER A 624 13.71 31.07 -19.02
C SER A 624 13.20 32.07 -20.08
N GLU A 625 12.65 31.60 -21.20
CA GLU A 625 12.00 32.42 -22.24
C GLU A 625 10.49 32.58 -21.95
N ALA A 626 10.14 32.81 -20.68
CA ALA A 626 8.76 32.96 -20.21
C ALA A 626 8.17 34.33 -20.57
N ASP A 627 8.05 34.59 -21.87
CA ASP A 627 7.06 35.50 -22.48
C ASP A 627 5.95 34.66 -23.15
N GLY A 628 5.78 33.42 -22.67
CA GLY A 628 4.96 32.38 -23.26
C GLY A 628 3.46 32.60 -23.06
N ASP A 629 2.69 32.14 -24.04
CA ASP A 629 1.24 32.13 -23.97
C ASP A 629 0.76 31.05 -22.96
N LEU A 630 0.48 31.46 -21.72
CA LEU A 630 -0.08 30.60 -20.68
C LEU A 630 -1.39 29.92 -21.13
N GLU A 631 -2.12 30.52 -22.07
CA GLU A 631 -3.32 29.94 -22.66
C GLU A 631 -2.98 28.70 -23.49
N GLU A 632 -1.91 28.74 -24.29
CA GLU A 632 -1.44 27.61 -25.08
C GLU A 632 -1.03 26.43 -24.19
N THR A 633 -0.23 26.68 -23.16
CA THR A 633 0.17 25.63 -22.21
C THR A 633 -1.02 25.12 -21.41
N GLY A 634 -1.96 26.00 -21.03
CA GLY A 634 -3.22 25.60 -20.41
C GLY A 634 -4.04 24.66 -21.29
N ASN A 635 -4.11 24.93 -22.60
CA ASN A 635 -4.78 24.07 -23.58
C ASN A 635 -4.08 22.71 -23.72
N LEU A 636 -2.75 22.67 -23.71
CA LEU A 636 -1.96 21.42 -23.72
C LEU A 636 -2.19 20.60 -22.44
N VAL A 637 -2.21 21.25 -21.27
CA VAL A 637 -2.53 20.60 -19.98
C VAL A 637 -3.94 20.03 -20.00
N ALA A 638 -4.93 20.76 -20.54
CA ALA A 638 -6.30 20.28 -20.67
C ALA A 638 -6.40 19.03 -21.57
N ARG A 639 -5.64 18.98 -22.68
CA ARG A 639 -5.56 17.78 -23.53
C ARG A 639 -4.91 16.60 -22.81
N LEU A 640 -3.85 16.83 -22.03
CA LEU A 640 -3.26 15.76 -21.21
C LEU A 640 -4.19 15.25 -20.11
N VAL A 641 -5.06 16.10 -19.56
CA VAL A 641 -6.16 15.67 -18.67
C VAL A 641 -7.17 14.81 -19.42
N HIS A 642 -7.55 15.23 -20.64
CA HIS A 642 -8.44 14.46 -21.51
C HIS A 642 -7.86 13.06 -21.79
N HIS A 643 -6.55 12.95 -22.05
CA HIS A 643 -5.83 11.69 -22.24
C HIS A 643 -5.56 10.89 -20.95
N SER A 644 -6.09 11.33 -19.80
CA SER A 644 -5.82 10.74 -18.47
C SER A 644 -4.33 10.61 -18.11
N LEU A 645 -3.48 11.48 -18.66
CA LEU A 645 -2.06 11.58 -18.32
C LEU A 645 -1.78 12.61 -17.23
N LEU A 646 -2.72 13.52 -16.99
CA LEU A 646 -2.79 14.41 -15.83
C LEU A 646 -4.12 14.25 -15.12
N VAL A 647 -4.12 14.48 -13.81
CA VAL A 647 -5.33 14.47 -12.98
C VAL A 647 -5.56 15.87 -12.44
N PRO A 648 -6.75 16.48 -12.65
CA PRO A 648 -7.10 17.74 -12.01
C PRO A 648 -7.31 17.52 -10.52
N VAL A 649 -6.65 18.31 -9.70
CA VAL A 649 -6.79 18.31 -8.22
C VAL A 649 -7.78 19.38 -7.78
N GLY A 650 -8.04 20.37 -8.64
CA GLY A 650 -8.75 21.59 -8.27
C GLY A 650 -7.83 22.54 -7.49
N PRO A 651 -8.35 23.69 -7.05
CA PRO A 651 -7.54 24.66 -6.34
C PRO A 651 -7.31 24.24 -4.88
N ALA A 652 -6.10 24.44 -4.37
CA ALA A 652 -5.77 24.15 -2.96
C ALA A 652 -6.56 25.01 -1.96
N ARG A 653 -7.10 26.13 -2.44
CA ARG A 653 -7.85 27.12 -1.67
C ARG A 653 -8.94 27.76 -2.54
N PRO A 654 -10.04 28.26 -1.95
CA PRO A 654 -11.07 28.98 -2.70
C PRO A 654 -10.46 30.16 -3.48
N GLY A 655 -10.76 30.24 -4.78
CA GLY A 655 -10.25 31.31 -5.67
C GLY A 655 -8.80 31.15 -6.15
N GLY A 656 -8.10 30.09 -5.74
CA GLY A 656 -6.76 29.75 -6.26
C GLY A 656 -6.79 29.18 -7.69
N PRO A 657 -5.62 28.99 -8.32
CA PRO A 657 -5.52 28.37 -9.63
C PRO A 657 -5.92 26.90 -9.58
N SER A 658 -6.37 26.36 -10.72
CA SER A 658 -6.55 24.90 -10.83
C SER A 658 -5.19 24.22 -10.80
N LEU A 659 -5.04 23.23 -9.92
CA LEU A 659 -3.83 22.41 -9.83
C LEU A 659 -4.03 21.08 -10.55
N PHE A 660 -2.94 20.55 -11.07
CA PHE A 660 -2.87 19.30 -11.80
C PHE A 660 -1.75 18.44 -11.22
N THR A 661 -1.92 17.13 -11.25
CA THR A 661 -0.86 16.21 -10.82
C THR A 661 -0.62 15.16 -11.90
N GLN A 662 0.65 14.85 -12.13
CA GLN A 662 1.05 13.69 -12.93
C GLN A 662 1.29 12.52 -11.95
N LEU A 663 0.41 11.52 -12.00
CA LEU A 663 0.49 10.34 -11.13
C LEU A 663 1.88 9.73 -11.20
N THR A 664 2.44 9.29 -10.09
CA THR A 664 3.86 8.97 -9.94
C THR A 664 4.30 7.84 -10.90
N THR A 665 3.40 6.91 -11.25
CA THR A 665 3.67 5.90 -12.28
C THR A 665 3.76 6.48 -13.70
N ILE A 666 2.90 7.46 -14.03
CA ILE A 666 2.91 8.22 -15.28
C ILE A 666 4.13 9.15 -15.31
N ARG A 667 4.41 9.85 -14.21
CA ARG A 667 5.58 10.72 -14.04
C ARG A 667 6.89 9.95 -14.18
N GLY A 668 6.96 8.74 -13.61
CA GLY A 668 8.13 7.87 -13.77
C GLY A 668 8.37 7.51 -15.24
N HIS A 669 7.31 7.14 -15.97
CA HIS A 669 7.40 6.91 -17.42
C HIS A 669 7.82 8.17 -18.19
N ALA A 670 7.19 9.31 -17.92
CA ALA A 670 7.51 10.59 -18.53
C ALA A 670 8.97 11.00 -18.27
N GLY A 671 9.47 10.78 -17.05
CA GLY A 671 10.86 11.03 -16.67
C GLY A 671 11.85 10.14 -17.41
N HIS A 672 11.51 8.85 -17.63
CA HIS A 672 12.31 7.97 -18.49
C HIS A 672 12.33 8.45 -19.94
N ALA A 673 11.20 8.90 -20.48
CA ALA A 673 11.12 9.50 -21.82
C ALA A 673 11.87 10.83 -21.92
N ALA A 674 11.94 11.59 -20.82
CA ALA A 674 12.64 12.87 -20.70
C ALA A 674 14.12 12.73 -20.31
N ALA A 675 14.69 11.52 -20.23
CA ALA A 675 16.03 11.30 -19.66
C ALA A 675 17.13 12.15 -20.33
N ALA A 676 17.04 12.38 -21.65
CA ALA A 676 18.00 13.21 -22.38
C ALA A 676 17.91 14.72 -22.06
N GLU A 677 16.76 15.19 -21.56
CA GLU A 677 16.51 16.60 -21.22
C GLU A 677 16.30 16.83 -19.71
N ALA A 678 16.43 15.80 -18.88
CA ALA A 678 16.13 15.84 -17.45
C ALA A 678 16.86 16.97 -16.72
N ASP A 679 18.14 17.20 -17.03
CA ASP A 679 18.93 18.28 -16.43
C ASP A 679 18.42 19.67 -16.81
N ARG A 680 17.98 19.85 -18.06
CA ARG A 680 17.37 21.11 -18.53
C ARG A 680 16.07 21.37 -17.77
N LEU A 681 15.19 20.37 -17.69
CA LEU A 681 13.88 20.49 -17.03
C LEU A 681 14.02 20.78 -15.52
N ARG A 682 14.96 20.10 -14.82
CA ARG A 682 15.25 20.41 -13.41
C ARG A 682 15.74 21.85 -13.23
N ARG A 683 16.67 22.31 -14.08
CA ARG A 683 17.13 23.71 -14.04
C ARG A 683 16.02 24.70 -14.33
N SER A 684 15.11 24.41 -15.27
CA SER A 684 13.95 25.27 -15.54
C SER A 684 13.05 25.40 -14.31
N ARG A 685 12.73 24.28 -13.65
CA ARG A 685 11.99 24.28 -12.37
C ARG A 685 12.69 25.13 -11.33
N ASP A 686 13.98 24.90 -11.10
CA ASP A 686 14.73 25.60 -10.05
C ASP A 686 14.82 27.09 -10.34
N SER A 687 15.07 27.48 -11.60
CA SER A 687 15.09 28.88 -12.03
C SER A 687 13.74 29.55 -11.81
N TRP A 688 12.63 28.85 -12.06
CA TRP A 688 11.28 29.37 -11.84
C TRP A 688 10.98 29.56 -10.36
N VAL A 689 11.27 28.57 -9.51
CA VAL A 689 11.13 28.69 -8.04
C VAL A 689 12.00 29.82 -7.49
N ILE A 690 13.24 29.94 -7.96
CA ILE A 690 14.13 31.05 -7.60
C ILE A 690 13.53 32.40 -8.03
N GLY A 691 12.95 32.48 -9.22
CA GLY A 691 12.24 33.67 -9.70
C GLY A 691 11.09 34.05 -8.77
N LEU A 692 10.23 33.07 -8.44
CA LEU A 692 9.11 33.27 -7.52
C LEU A 692 9.57 33.81 -6.16
N VAL A 693 10.68 33.29 -5.60
CA VAL A 693 11.21 33.77 -4.31
C VAL A 693 11.96 35.11 -4.43
N ARG A 694 12.51 35.41 -5.61
CA ARG A 694 13.17 36.70 -5.88
C ARG A 694 12.16 37.84 -5.87
N ASP A 695 10.94 37.58 -6.33
CA ASP A 695 9.83 38.52 -6.35
C ASP A 695 9.12 38.66 -4.99
N LYS A 696 9.73 38.15 -3.90
CA LYS A 696 9.20 38.27 -2.54
C LYS A 696 8.88 39.74 -2.22
N PRO A 697 7.61 40.07 -1.89
CA PRO A 697 7.23 41.40 -1.43
C PRO A 697 7.91 41.77 -0.09
N PRO A 698 7.98 43.07 0.23
CA PRO A 698 8.47 43.50 1.54
C PRO A 698 7.64 42.90 2.68
N LEU A 699 8.30 42.65 3.81
CA LEU A 699 7.67 41.99 4.97
C LEU A 699 6.43 42.76 5.45
N GLY A 700 5.31 42.06 5.55
CA GLY A 700 4.05 42.57 6.07
C GLY A 700 3.18 43.32 5.07
N HIS A 701 3.62 43.50 3.82
CA HIS A 701 2.80 44.12 2.80
C HIS A 701 1.60 43.21 2.43
N VAL A 702 0.45 43.80 2.12
CA VAL A 702 -0.78 43.04 1.78
C VAL A 702 -0.59 42.03 0.63
N THR A 703 0.34 42.31 -0.29
CA THR A 703 0.67 41.42 -1.42
C THR A 703 1.52 40.22 -1.02
N GLU A 704 2.11 40.20 0.19
CA GLU A 704 2.88 39.06 0.70
C GLU A 704 2.00 37.82 0.86
N SER A 705 0.70 37.98 1.15
CA SER A 705 -0.24 36.85 1.18
C SER A 705 -0.39 36.17 -0.18
N ALA A 706 -0.49 36.94 -1.27
CA ALA A 706 -0.57 36.37 -2.62
C ALA A 706 0.73 35.66 -3.02
N TRP A 707 1.86 36.15 -2.52
CA TRP A 707 3.16 35.49 -2.70
C TRP A 707 3.24 34.17 -1.92
N PHE A 708 2.80 34.13 -0.66
CA PHE A 708 2.71 32.89 0.09
C PHE A 708 1.74 31.89 -0.56
N ASP A 709 0.62 32.38 -1.11
CA ASP A 709 -0.34 31.56 -1.82
C ASP A 709 0.29 30.90 -3.05
N ALA A 710 1.03 31.67 -3.85
CA ALA A 710 1.75 31.14 -5.02
C ALA A 710 2.80 30.08 -4.65
N LEU A 711 3.48 30.25 -3.50
CA LEU A 711 4.40 29.21 -2.99
C LEU A 711 3.66 27.96 -2.49
N ASP A 712 2.46 28.10 -1.92
CA ASP A 712 1.66 26.94 -1.49
C ASP A 712 1.06 26.17 -2.67
N ASP A 713 0.60 26.89 -3.71
CA ASP A 713 0.02 26.33 -4.93
C ASP A 713 1.02 25.38 -5.64
N ASP A 714 2.33 25.68 -5.53
CA ASP A 714 3.43 24.88 -6.11
C ASP A 714 4.49 24.44 -5.07
N LEU A 715 4.07 24.25 -3.81
CA LEU A 715 4.94 23.82 -2.70
C LEU A 715 5.76 22.56 -3.01
N PRO A 716 5.24 21.54 -3.73
CA PRO A 716 6.04 20.38 -4.09
C PRO A 716 7.22 20.72 -5.03
N ALA A 717 7.06 21.69 -5.94
CA ALA A 717 8.15 22.19 -6.77
C ALA A 717 9.20 22.92 -5.93
N LEU A 718 8.78 23.77 -4.98
CA LEU A 718 9.68 24.43 -4.03
C LEU A 718 10.53 23.43 -3.24
N ARG A 719 9.90 22.40 -2.66
CA ARG A 719 10.59 21.34 -1.91
C ARG A 719 11.60 20.59 -2.77
N ALA A 720 11.24 20.30 -4.02
CA ALA A 720 12.12 19.61 -4.95
C ALA A 720 13.33 20.46 -5.35
N THR A 721 13.14 21.77 -5.48
CA THR A 721 14.24 22.72 -5.71
C THR A 721 15.16 22.81 -4.49
N LEU A 722 14.63 22.89 -3.27
CA LEU A 722 15.45 22.85 -2.05
C LEU A 722 16.22 21.53 -1.92
N GLN A 723 15.58 20.40 -2.18
CA GLN A 723 16.23 19.08 -2.20
C GLN A 723 17.39 19.05 -3.21
N HIS A 724 17.17 19.52 -4.44
CA HIS A 724 18.22 19.54 -5.46
C HIS A 724 19.36 20.46 -5.06
N LEU A 725 19.07 21.72 -4.70
CA LEU A 725 20.07 22.76 -4.49
C LEU A 725 20.77 22.71 -3.13
N LEU A 726 20.30 21.88 -2.18
CA LEU A 726 20.91 21.71 -0.86
C LEU A 726 21.43 20.29 -0.60
N MET A 727 20.91 19.26 -1.27
CA MET A 727 21.28 17.86 -0.98
C MET A 727 21.96 17.17 -2.16
N GLU A 728 21.44 17.32 -3.37
CA GLU A 728 21.91 16.57 -4.55
C GLU A 728 23.05 17.29 -5.27
N ALA A 729 22.91 18.60 -5.47
CA ALA A 729 23.89 19.49 -6.06
C ALA A 729 23.93 20.82 -5.27
N PRO A 730 24.55 20.82 -4.07
CA PRO A 730 24.64 22.01 -3.22
C PRO A 730 25.17 23.24 -3.96
N SER A 731 24.46 24.36 -3.85
CA SER A 731 24.77 25.60 -4.57
C SER A 731 24.54 26.85 -3.71
N ALA A 732 25.12 27.99 -4.13
CA ALA A 732 24.90 29.28 -3.49
C ALA A 732 23.41 29.69 -3.53
N GLU A 733 22.74 29.39 -4.64
CA GLU A 733 21.32 29.64 -4.87
C GLU A 733 20.44 28.87 -3.88
N GLY A 734 20.81 27.64 -3.51
CA GLY A 734 20.09 26.87 -2.50
C GLY A 734 20.14 27.51 -1.11
N VAL A 735 21.32 28.03 -0.71
CA VAL A 735 21.50 28.74 0.57
C VAL A 735 20.73 30.07 0.56
N TRP A 736 20.83 30.84 -0.53
CA TRP A 736 20.06 32.06 -0.71
C TRP A 736 18.55 31.78 -0.61
N LEU A 737 18.05 30.76 -1.30
CA LEU A 737 16.64 30.37 -1.30
C LEU A 737 16.14 30.05 0.11
N ALA A 738 16.88 29.23 0.86
CA ALA A 738 16.54 28.86 2.24
C ALA A 738 16.48 30.09 3.16
N GLY A 739 17.40 31.05 3.00
CA GLY A 739 17.44 32.28 3.81
C GLY A 739 16.29 33.24 3.51
N ARG A 740 15.70 33.19 2.32
CA ARG A 740 14.58 34.05 1.90
C ARG A 740 13.21 33.53 2.31
N LEU A 741 13.09 32.25 2.65
CA LEU A 741 11.81 31.58 2.94
C LEU A 741 11.41 31.63 4.44
N GLY A 742 12.20 32.27 5.30
CA GLY A 742 11.95 32.28 6.74
C GLY A 742 10.55 32.75 7.14
N SER A 743 10.07 33.86 6.55
CA SER A 743 8.70 34.35 6.82
C SER A 743 7.64 33.40 6.30
N PHE A 744 7.82 32.81 5.12
CA PHE A 744 6.90 31.82 4.54
C PHE A 744 6.72 30.62 5.47
N TRP A 745 7.81 30.01 5.94
CA TRP A 745 7.73 28.85 6.84
C TRP A 745 7.02 29.17 8.15
N TYR A 746 7.26 30.36 8.71
CA TYR A 746 6.61 30.80 9.93
C TYR A 746 5.12 31.07 9.74
N PHE A 747 4.73 31.86 8.74
CA PHE A 747 3.33 32.23 8.52
C PHE A 747 2.49 31.09 7.97
N ARG A 748 3.07 30.13 7.25
CA ARG A 748 2.36 28.91 6.83
C ARG A 748 2.41 27.78 7.83
N SER A 749 2.89 28.05 9.05
CA SER A 749 2.91 27.07 10.13
C SER A 749 3.68 25.79 9.79
N LYS A 750 4.74 25.95 8.98
CA LYS A 750 5.67 24.92 8.51
C LYS A 750 7.04 25.10 9.15
N SER A 751 7.11 25.60 10.38
CA SER A 751 8.36 25.94 11.08
C SER A 751 9.31 24.76 11.25
N VAL A 752 8.79 23.54 11.47
CA VAL A 752 9.61 22.32 11.57
C VAL A 752 10.31 22.02 10.24
N GLU A 753 9.59 22.15 9.13
CA GLU A 753 10.15 21.98 7.78
C GLU A 753 11.15 23.09 7.45
N GLY A 754 10.79 24.35 7.74
CA GLY A 754 11.69 25.48 7.54
C GLY A 754 13.01 25.34 8.31
N ARG A 755 12.95 24.81 9.54
CA ARG A 755 14.13 24.51 10.36
C ARG A 755 15.00 23.45 9.69
N PHE A 756 14.40 22.36 9.20
CA PHE A 756 15.12 21.31 8.50
C PHE A 756 15.90 21.88 7.30
N TRP A 757 15.24 22.68 6.46
CA TRP A 757 15.89 23.29 5.29
C TRP A 757 16.97 24.31 5.67
N ALA A 758 16.75 25.12 6.70
CA ALA A 758 17.76 26.06 7.19
C ALA A 758 19.00 25.34 7.76
N GLU A 759 18.82 24.24 8.50
CA GLU A 759 19.92 23.40 8.99
C GLU A 759 20.73 22.78 7.84
N ARG A 760 20.07 22.28 6.79
CA ARG A 760 20.75 21.77 5.59
C ARG A 760 21.50 22.88 4.85
N ALA A 761 20.92 24.07 4.72
CA ALA A 761 21.58 25.21 4.09
C ALA A 761 22.86 25.66 4.82
N LEU A 762 22.91 25.54 6.15
CA LEU A 762 24.11 25.88 6.93
C LEU A 762 25.29 24.95 6.67
N GLU A 763 25.06 23.69 6.28
CA GLU A 763 26.14 22.76 5.89
C GLU A 763 26.89 23.27 4.64
N HIS A 764 26.24 24.14 3.86
CA HIS A 764 26.73 24.68 2.59
C HIS A 764 26.91 26.21 2.60
N GLU A 765 26.89 26.85 3.78
CA GLU A 765 26.98 28.32 3.89
C GLU A 765 28.23 28.93 3.24
N HIS A 766 29.32 28.16 3.17
CA HIS A 766 30.59 28.55 2.56
C HIS A 766 30.52 28.74 1.05
N LEU A 767 29.46 28.24 0.40
CA LEU A 767 29.21 28.42 -1.04
C LEU A 767 28.54 29.77 -1.33
N ALA A 768 27.86 30.37 -0.34
CA ALA A 768 27.04 31.55 -0.53
C ALA A 768 27.79 32.85 -0.22
N ASP A 769 27.25 33.96 -0.70
CA ASP A 769 27.72 35.28 -0.27
C ASP A 769 27.42 35.52 1.23
N PRO A 770 28.15 36.43 1.90
CA PRO A 770 27.99 36.68 3.34
C PRO A 770 26.57 37.06 3.77
N LEU A 771 25.81 37.78 2.93
CA LEU A 771 24.43 38.17 3.25
C LEU A 771 23.54 36.93 3.24
N SER A 772 23.60 36.10 2.21
CA SER A 772 22.81 34.86 2.13
C SER A 772 23.10 33.91 3.29
N ALA A 773 24.39 33.70 3.63
CA ALA A 773 24.79 32.88 4.78
C ALA A 773 24.23 33.43 6.11
N ALA A 774 24.30 34.76 6.32
CA ALA A 774 23.74 35.39 7.50
C ALA A 774 22.21 35.27 7.58
N LEU A 775 21.50 35.40 6.45
CA LEU A 775 20.03 35.28 6.41
C LEU A 775 19.54 33.87 6.76
N VAL A 776 20.25 32.83 6.34
CA VAL A 776 19.95 31.45 6.78
C VAL A 776 20.12 31.31 8.28
N ARG A 777 21.19 31.87 8.86
CA ARG A 777 21.42 31.86 10.31
C ARG A 777 20.35 32.62 11.08
N LEU A 778 19.93 33.80 10.59
CA LEU A 778 18.83 34.57 11.19
C LEU A 778 17.50 33.82 11.09
N THR A 779 17.23 33.18 9.96
CA THR A 779 16.04 32.33 9.77
C THR A 779 16.02 31.17 10.77
N LEU A 780 17.14 30.43 10.90
CA LEU A 780 17.23 29.35 11.87
C LEU A 780 17.08 29.85 13.31
N ALA A 781 17.73 30.96 13.65
CA ALA A 781 17.62 31.57 14.98
C ALA A 781 16.17 31.99 15.30
N HIS A 782 15.45 32.55 14.33
CA HIS A 782 14.04 32.93 14.46
C HIS A 782 13.16 31.71 14.74
N LEU A 783 13.33 30.63 13.97
CA LEU A 783 12.56 29.39 14.13
C LEU A 783 12.87 28.69 15.46
N LEU A 784 14.15 28.63 15.86
CA LEU A 784 14.58 28.08 17.16
C LEU A 784 14.04 28.91 18.34
N SER A 785 14.08 30.24 18.23
CA SER A 785 13.56 31.14 19.26
C SER A 785 12.04 30.99 19.41
N SER A 786 11.31 30.85 18.30
CA SER A 786 9.87 30.58 18.30
C SER A 786 9.51 29.25 19.00
N ALA A 787 10.41 28.27 18.95
CA ALA A 787 10.29 27.00 19.68
C ALA A 787 10.82 27.07 21.13
N ALA A 788 11.21 28.25 21.61
CA ALA A 788 11.86 28.49 22.91
C ALA A 788 13.18 27.73 23.12
N LEU A 789 13.90 27.41 22.05
CA LEU A 789 15.22 26.75 22.07
C LEU A 789 16.36 27.78 22.00
N ARG A 790 16.36 28.73 22.94
CA ARG A 790 17.25 29.90 22.91
C ARG A 790 18.74 29.55 22.94
N ASP A 791 19.13 28.58 23.75
CA ASP A 791 20.51 28.12 23.86
C ASP A 791 21.06 27.63 22.51
N LEU A 792 20.18 27.11 21.64
CA LEU A 792 20.54 26.71 20.28
C LEU A 792 20.49 27.89 19.30
N ALA A 793 19.63 28.89 19.54
CA ALA A 793 19.50 30.07 18.67
C ALA A 793 20.69 31.04 18.82
N ASP A 794 21.14 31.31 20.05
CA ASP A 794 22.11 32.36 20.37
C ASP A 794 23.43 32.29 19.57
N PRO A 795 24.06 31.11 19.37
CA PRO A 795 25.25 31.00 18.54
C PRO A 795 25.02 31.47 17.10
N HIS A 796 23.86 31.14 16.52
CA HIS A 796 23.52 31.54 15.16
C HIS A 796 23.32 33.05 15.05
N ILE A 797 22.69 33.68 16.05
CA ILE A 797 22.52 35.14 16.09
C ILE A 797 23.89 35.82 16.17
N GLY A 798 24.78 35.37 17.07
CA GLY A 798 26.11 35.94 17.23
C GLY A 798 26.94 35.91 15.94
N THR A 799 26.98 34.75 15.29
CA THR A 799 27.71 34.58 14.02
C THR A 799 27.10 35.40 12.88
N ALA A 800 25.77 35.42 12.77
CA ALA A 800 25.09 36.19 11.71
C ALA A 800 25.39 37.68 11.83
N LEU A 801 25.23 38.25 13.03
CA LEU A 801 25.47 39.67 13.27
C LEU A 801 26.94 40.06 13.01
N ALA A 802 27.91 39.27 13.47
CA ALA A 802 29.32 39.52 13.19
C ALA A 802 29.65 39.46 11.69
N SER A 803 29.04 38.53 10.96
CA SER A 803 29.22 38.39 9.50
C SER A 803 28.62 39.57 8.73
N LEU A 804 27.44 40.04 9.15
CA LEU A 804 26.76 41.20 8.56
C LEU A 804 27.55 42.49 8.77
N ASP A 805 28.11 42.68 9.97
CA ASP A 805 28.95 43.83 10.30
C ASP A 805 30.24 43.82 9.46
N ALA A 806 30.90 42.66 9.36
CA ALA A 806 32.14 42.51 8.60
C ALA A 806 31.95 42.67 7.08
N SER A 807 30.78 42.28 6.55
CA SER A 807 30.47 42.35 5.12
C SER A 807 29.81 43.67 4.68
N GLY A 808 29.44 44.54 5.63
CA GLY A 808 28.78 45.81 5.33
C GLY A 808 27.29 45.69 4.97
N HIS A 809 26.67 44.52 5.16
CA HIS A 809 25.26 44.29 4.83
C HIS A 809 24.29 44.54 6.00
N ALA A 810 24.80 44.90 7.19
CA ALA A 810 24.01 45.05 8.41
C ALA A 810 22.82 46.03 8.29
N THR A 811 22.91 47.02 7.39
CA THR A 811 21.87 48.04 7.18
C THR A 811 20.88 47.71 6.06
N THR A 812 21.03 46.55 5.39
CA THR A 812 20.16 46.17 4.28
C THR A 812 18.73 45.95 4.78
N ARG A 813 17.72 46.43 4.05
CA ARG A 813 16.30 46.27 4.39
C ARG A 813 15.91 44.82 4.74
N THR A 814 16.35 43.84 3.95
CA THR A 814 16.10 42.41 4.22
C THR A 814 16.64 41.93 5.57
N VAL A 815 17.79 42.47 5.99
CA VAL A 815 18.37 42.16 7.30
C VAL A 815 17.47 42.75 8.39
N VAL A 816 17.04 44.01 8.25
CA VAL A 816 16.11 44.65 9.19
C VAL A 816 14.79 43.87 9.32
N GLU A 817 14.22 43.41 8.21
CA GLU A 817 13.02 42.57 8.21
C GLU A 817 13.25 41.26 8.99
N SER A 818 14.40 40.60 8.78
CA SER A 818 14.77 39.36 9.48
C SER A 818 15.01 39.59 10.98
N LEU A 819 15.67 40.68 11.35
CA LEU A 819 15.90 41.07 12.74
C LEU A 819 14.59 41.45 13.45
N THR A 820 13.63 42.03 12.75
CA THR A 820 12.28 42.31 13.27
C THR A 820 11.55 41.02 13.66
N LEU A 821 11.55 40.02 12.78
CA LEU A 821 11.00 38.67 13.04
C LEU A 821 11.69 37.98 14.23
N LEU A 822 13.03 38.09 14.30
CA LEU A 822 13.81 37.52 15.39
C LEU A 822 13.53 38.21 16.74
N THR A 823 13.47 39.55 16.77
CA THR A 823 13.12 40.32 17.98
C THR A 823 11.80 39.86 18.58
N HIS A 824 10.77 39.73 17.74
CA HIS A 824 9.45 39.24 18.16
C HIS A 824 9.54 37.85 18.83
N SER A 825 10.27 36.93 18.19
CA SER A 825 10.38 35.54 18.66
C SER A 825 11.17 35.45 19.98
N LEU A 826 12.25 36.22 20.10
CA LEU A 826 13.03 36.30 21.33
C LEU A 826 12.23 36.91 22.48
N ALA A 827 11.45 37.97 22.21
CA ALA A 827 10.62 38.62 23.21
C ALA A 827 9.57 37.65 23.78
N ILE A 828 8.85 36.93 22.91
CA ILE A 828 7.86 35.91 23.33
C ILE A 828 8.53 34.75 24.08
N ALA A 829 9.72 34.34 23.65
CA ALA A 829 10.47 33.28 24.32
C ALA A 829 11.14 33.73 25.63
N GLY A 830 10.98 34.99 26.05
CA GLY A 830 11.56 35.56 27.28
C GLY A 830 13.06 35.86 27.21
N GLY A 831 13.65 35.97 26.02
CA GLY A 831 15.05 36.33 25.79
C GLY A 831 15.23 37.85 25.65
N VAL A 832 14.84 38.60 26.68
CA VAL A 832 14.66 40.07 26.61
C VAL A 832 15.97 40.81 26.32
N GLU A 833 17.08 40.39 26.89
CA GLU A 833 18.39 41.01 26.69
C GLU A 833 18.85 40.88 25.25
N ARG A 834 18.73 39.67 24.68
CA ARG A 834 19.08 39.42 23.28
C ARG A 834 18.13 40.12 22.33
N ALA A 835 16.83 40.12 22.64
CA ALA A 835 15.83 40.86 21.88
C ALA A 835 16.15 42.37 21.87
N ARG A 836 16.60 42.94 23.00
CA ARG A 836 17.01 44.35 23.10
C ARG A 836 18.22 44.67 22.22
N GLU A 837 19.22 43.80 22.21
CA GLU A 837 20.40 43.98 21.35
C GLU A 837 20.02 43.93 19.85
N VAL A 838 19.16 43.00 19.46
CA VAL A 838 18.69 42.87 18.07
C VAL A 838 17.82 44.06 17.67
N ALA A 839 16.89 44.48 18.53
CA ALA A 839 16.02 45.64 18.31
C ALA A 839 16.82 46.95 18.18
N GLU A 840 17.90 47.11 18.94
CA GLU A 840 18.76 48.28 18.89
C GLU A 840 19.43 48.44 17.51
N ARG A 841 19.76 47.32 16.86
CA ARG A 841 20.25 47.34 15.48
C ARG A 841 19.18 47.80 14.50
N VAL A 842 17.95 47.30 14.63
CA VAL A 842 16.80 47.76 13.82
C VAL A 842 16.60 49.27 13.99
N ARG A 843 16.64 49.77 15.23
CA ARG A 843 16.53 51.20 15.56
C ARG A 843 17.65 52.03 14.95
N THR A 844 18.90 51.57 15.04
CA THR A 844 20.05 52.28 14.47
C THR A 844 19.90 52.47 12.95
N VAL A 845 19.37 51.46 12.24
CA VAL A 845 19.13 51.56 10.80
C VAL A 845 17.95 52.50 10.51
N ALA A 846 16.89 52.46 11.32
CA ALA A 846 15.77 53.40 11.19
C ALA A 846 16.19 54.86 11.41
N ASP A 847 16.97 55.15 12.45
CA ASP A 847 17.44 56.50 12.80
C ASP A 847 18.35 57.12 11.72
N THR A 848 18.95 56.30 10.86
CA THR A 848 19.87 56.72 9.79
C THR A 848 19.25 56.67 8.40
N GLY A 849 18.05 56.11 8.25
CA GLY A 849 17.33 55.99 6.98
C GLY A 849 16.06 56.82 6.95
N ASP A 850 15.61 57.21 5.75
CA ASP A 850 14.39 58.03 5.57
C ASP A 850 13.14 57.18 5.25
N GLU A 851 13.24 55.85 5.26
CA GLU A 851 12.11 54.96 4.95
C GLU A 851 11.13 54.87 6.16
N PRO A 852 9.85 55.25 5.99
CA PRO A 852 8.86 55.21 7.08
C PRO A 852 8.63 53.81 7.66
N GLU A 853 8.79 52.77 6.84
CA GLU A 853 8.60 51.38 7.26
C GLU A 853 9.72 50.89 8.20
N LEU A 854 10.95 51.39 8.06
CA LEU A 854 12.04 51.06 8.99
C LEU A 854 11.74 51.60 10.39
N HIS A 855 11.13 52.79 10.46
CA HIS A 855 10.66 53.37 11.71
C HIS A 855 9.53 52.54 12.33
N LEU A 856 8.57 52.06 11.52
CA LEU A 856 7.54 51.13 12.01
C LEU A 856 8.16 49.86 12.63
N PHE A 857 9.17 49.27 11.98
CA PHE A 857 9.87 48.09 12.51
C PHE A 857 10.60 48.38 13.83
N ALA A 858 11.26 49.54 13.96
CA ALA A 858 11.91 49.94 15.20
C ALA A 858 10.90 50.19 16.33
N GLU A 859 9.79 50.90 16.05
CA GLU A 859 8.73 51.20 17.01
C GLU A 859 8.08 49.92 17.55
N ILE A 860 7.76 48.94 16.68
CA ILE A 860 7.17 47.68 17.14
C ILE A 860 8.14 46.81 17.93
N CYS A 861 9.44 46.81 17.57
CA CYS A 861 10.47 46.13 18.36
C CYS A 861 10.56 46.73 19.76
N ALA A 862 10.55 48.06 19.88
CA ALA A 862 10.55 48.74 21.17
C ALA A 862 9.28 48.42 21.99
N ALA A 863 8.10 48.48 21.38
CA ALA A 863 6.84 48.17 22.04
C ALA A 863 6.80 46.73 22.60
N HIS A 864 7.33 45.75 21.86
CA HIS A 864 7.42 44.37 22.33
C HIS A 864 8.29 44.23 23.59
N LEU A 865 9.45 44.89 23.63
CA LEU A 865 10.41 44.76 24.73
C LEU A 865 9.90 45.30 26.07
N VAL A 866 9.01 46.29 26.04
CA VAL A 866 8.50 46.95 27.26
C VAL A 866 7.03 46.63 27.54
N SER A 867 6.42 45.74 26.73
CA SER A 867 5.02 45.32 26.87
C SER A 867 4.73 44.64 28.21
N GLY A 868 5.73 43.98 28.81
CA GLY A 868 5.64 43.41 30.16
C GLY A 868 5.68 44.46 31.28
N ASP A 869 6.27 45.63 31.03
CA ASP A 869 6.68 46.60 32.05
C ASP A 869 5.69 47.77 32.25
N GLY A 870 4.61 47.84 31.47
CA GLY A 870 3.63 48.93 31.61
C GLY A 870 3.95 50.21 30.86
N LEU A 871 5.06 50.25 30.11
CA LEU A 871 5.58 51.49 29.54
C LEU A 871 4.95 51.91 28.20
N THR A 872 4.31 50.98 27.48
CA THR A 872 3.55 51.30 26.27
C THR A 872 2.07 51.43 26.59
N THR A 873 1.47 52.58 26.24
CA THR A 873 0.03 52.82 26.45
C THR A 873 -0.81 52.21 25.32
N ASP A 874 -2.11 52.03 25.57
CA ASP A 874 -3.07 51.62 24.52
C ASP A 874 -3.17 52.66 23.40
N GLU A 875 -2.98 53.95 23.72
CA GLU A 875 -2.97 55.03 22.74
C GLU A 875 -1.76 54.93 21.80
N ASP A 876 -0.58 54.63 22.35
CA ASP A 876 0.64 54.40 21.55
C ASP A 876 0.47 53.22 20.60
N LEU A 877 -0.07 52.10 21.09
CA LEU A 877 -0.33 50.91 20.27
C LEU A 877 -1.40 51.16 19.21
N ALA A 878 -2.44 51.92 19.53
CA ALA A 878 -3.46 52.33 18.56
C ALA A 878 -2.90 53.27 17.48
N ALA A 879 -2.00 54.18 17.84
CA ALA A 879 -1.33 55.06 16.89
C ALA A 879 -0.38 54.29 15.96
N LEU A 880 0.43 53.38 16.51
CA LEU A 880 1.30 52.49 15.75
C LEU A 880 0.49 51.58 14.81
N HIS A 881 -0.60 51.00 15.32
CA HIS A 881 -1.51 50.15 14.54
C HIS A 881 -2.10 50.88 13.33
N ARG A 882 -2.60 52.11 13.51
CA ARG A 882 -3.13 52.94 12.41
C ARG A 882 -2.05 53.27 11.38
N ARG A 883 -0.88 53.76 11.79
CA ARG A 883 0.22 54.09 10.88
C ARG A 883 0.70 52.87 10.09
N ALA A 884 0.71 51.69 10.71
CA ALA A 884 1.04 50.45 10.03
C ALA A 884 0.03 50.12 8.92
N LEU A 885 -1.27 50.30 9.16
CA LEU A 885 -2.30 50.12 8.14
C LEU A 885 -2.24 51.18 7.04
N ASP A 886 -2.00 52.45 7.38
CA ASP A 886 -1.85 53.54 6.42
C ASP A 886 -0.68 53.30 5.45
N LEU A 887 0.37 52.61 5.91
CA LEU A 887 1.53 52.20 5.12
C LEU A 887 1.36 50.79 4.50
N GLY A 888 0.22 50.14 4.65
CA GLY A 888 -0.05 48.80 4.11
C GLY A 888 0.74 47.67 4.78
N ASN A 889 1.33 47.89 5.96
CA ASN A 889 2.11 46.92 6.71
C ASN A 889 1.24 46.17 7.75
N VAL A 890 0.57 45.11 7.27
CA VAL A 890 -0.30 44.24 8.07
C VAL A 890 0.48 43.48 9.13
N TYR A 891 1.76 43.18 8.93
CA TYR A 891 2.56 42.49 9.93
C TYR A 891 2.80 43.35 11.18
N VAL A 892 3.20 44.61 11.03
CA VAL A 892 3.35 45.51 12.17
C VAL A 892 2.00 45.75 12.85
N ALA A 893 0.92 45.88 12.07
CA ALA A 893 -0.44 45.99 12.62
C ALA A 893 -0.83 44.74 13.45
N LEU A 894 -0.50 43.54 12.97
CA LEU A 894 -0.68 42.27 13.69
C LEU A 894 0.07 42.27 15.02
N LEU A 895 1.35 42.65 15.01
CA LEU A 895 2.18 42.67 16.21
C LEU A 895 1.72 43.72 17.22
N ALA A 896 1.30 44.90 16.75
CA ALA A 896 0.74 45.96 17.61
C ALA A 896 -0.54 45.46 18.29
N ALA A 897 -1.44 44.80 17.55
CA ALA A 897 -2.64 44.20 18.09
C ALA A 897 -2.33 43.12 19.14
N GLY A 898 -1.39 42.21 18.86
CA GLY A 898 -0.96 41.19 19.83
C GLY A 898 -0.37 41.79 21.11
N THR A 899 0.45 42.83 20.98
CA THR A 899 1.02 43.58 22.12
C THR A 899 -0.08 44.23 22.96
N ALA A 900 -1.10 44.78 22.31
CA ALA A 900 -2.24 45.39 22.99
C ALA A 900 -3.10 44.35 23.73
N VAL A 901 -3.23 43.12 23.21
CA VAL A 901 -3.86 42.01 23.94
C VAL A 901 -3.08 41.68 25.22
N ILE A 902 -1.74 41.59 25.13
CA ILE A 902 -0.88 41.32 26.30
C ILE A 902 -1.03 42.44 27.34
N ALA A 903 -1.01 43.71 26.92
CA ALA A 903 -1.23 44.85 27.80
C ALA A 903 -2.62 44.82 28.46
N ALA A 904 -3.67 44.43 27.74
CA ALA A 904 -5.02 44.27 28.28
C ALA A 904 -5.14 43.13 29.32
N ILE A 905 -4.45 42.00 29.10
CA ILE A 905 -4.37 40.91 30.07
C ILE A 905 -3.71 41.40 31.37
N ARG A 906 -2.57 42.09 31.25
CA ARG A 906 -1.85 42.66 32.40
C ARG A 906 -2.70 43.67 33.18
N ASP A 907 -3.37 44.56 32.47
CA ASP A 907 -4.19 45.63 33.08
C ASP A 907 -5.54 45.12 33.62
N GLY A 908 -5.88 43.85 33.40
CA GLY A 908 -7.13 43.29 33.87
C GLY A 908 -8.37 43.72 33.07
N ASP A 909 -8.21 44.16 31.82
CA ASP A 909 -9.29 44.67 30.95
C ASP A 909 -9.66 43.65 29.85
N PRO A 910 -10.60 42.73 30.14
CA PRO A 910 -11.01 41.73 29.16
C PRO A 910 -11.73 42.32 27.94
N ALA A 911 -12.44 43.44 28.08
CA ALA A 911 -13.20 44.04 26.98
C ALA A 911 -12.24 44.59 25.91
N ARG A 912 -11.22 45.33 26.36
CA ARG A 912 -10.14 45.83 25.50
C ARG A 912 -9.34 44.69 24.88
N GLY A 913 -9.05 43.64 25.66
CA GLY A 913 -8.34 42.45 25.16
C GLY A 913 -9.08 41.73 24.03
N LEU A 914 -10.42 41.64 24.09
CA LEU A 914 -11.21 41.00 23.04
C LEU A 914 -11.21 41.82 21.76
N ALA A 915 -11.36 43.15 21.87
CA ALA A 915 -11.34 44.04 20.71
C ALA A 915 -10.01 43.99 19.97
N TRP A 916 -8.88 43.98 20.69
CA TRP A 916 -7.56 43.81 20.08
C TRP A 916 -7.32 42.39 19.57
N SER A 917 -7.86 41.38 20.23
CA SER A 917 -7.81 40.00 19.76
C SER A 917 -8.55 39.82 18.43
N ASP A 918 -9.71 40.46 18.23
CA ASP A 918 -10.44 40.43 16.95
C ASP A 918 -9.57 41.00 15.81
N ARG A 919 -8.90 42.14 16.05
CA ARG A 919 -7.96 42.73 15.08
C ARG A 919 -6.77 41.81 14.80
N MET A 920 -6.16 41.23 15.84
CA MET A 920 -5.05 40.30 15.70
C MET A 920 -5.44 39.09 14.83
N VAL A 921 -6.64 38.53 15.03
CA VAL A 921 -7.16 37.42 14.21
C VAL A 921 -7.42 37.86 12.77
N ALA A 922 -8.01 39.04 12.56
CA ALA A 922 -8.27 39.59 11.23
C ALA A 922 -6.98 39.82 10.42
N HIS A 923 -5.94 40.38 11.03
CA HIS A 923 -4.64 40.59 10.36
C HIS A 923 -3.96 39.28 10.00
N ARG A 924 -4.05 38.25 10.85
CA ARG A 924 -3.58 36.89 10.50
C ARG A 924 -4.30 36.33 9.28
N LEU A 925 -5.63 36.43 9.25
CA LEU A 925 -6.41 35.98 8.09
C LEU A 925 -6.05 36.76 6.81
N THR A 926 -5.76 38.06 6.93
CA THR A 926 -5.30 38.90 5.81
C THR A 926 -3.93 38.47 5.27
N LEU A 927 -3.05 37.96 6.13
CA LEU A 927 -1.77 37.34 5.74
C LEU A 927 -1.93 35.88 5.25
N GLY A 928 -3.17 35.39 5.17
CA GLY A 928 -3.50 34.04 4.70
C GLY A 928 -3.28 32.93 5.74
N ASN A 929 -3.11 33.27 7.02
CA ASN A 929 -3.01 32.27 8.09
C ASN A 929 -4.37 31.65 8.42
N THR A 930 -4.46 30.32 8.37
CA THR A 930 -5.64 29.58 8.86
C THR A 930 -5.53 29.20 10.34
N ASP A 931 -4.30 29.14 10.86
CA ASP A 931 -3.98 28.79 12.24
C ASP A 931 -3.17 29.91 12.94
N GLY A 932 -3.13 29.87 14.27
CA GLY A 932 -2.55 30.94 15.07
C GLY A 932 -2.49 30.59 16.54
N PRO A 933 -1.58 29.70 16.97
CA PRO A 933 -1.56 29.17 18.34
C PRO A 933 -1.46 30.27 19.40
N VAL A 934 -0.57 31.26 19.21
CA VAL A 934 -0.45 32.42 20.11
C VAL A 934 -1.71 33.28 20.11
N ALA A 935 -2.37 33.44 18.95
CA ALA A 935 -3.61 34.21 18.86
C ALA A 935 -4.76 33.55 19.64
N PHE A 936 -4.90 32.22 19.53
CA PHE A 936 -5.84 31.44 20.31
C PHE A 936 -5.51 31.47 21.81
N GLU A 937 -4.23 31.39 22.18
CA GLU A 937 -3.79 31.44 23.58
C GLU A 937 -4.19 32.76 24.26
N LEU A 938 -3.80 33.87 23.64
CA LEU A 938 -4.07 35.21 24.15
C LEU A 938 -5.56 35.49 24.21
N ARG A 939 -6.33 35.08 23.18
CA ARG A 939 -7.80 35.18 23.21
C ARG A 939 -8.40 34.30 24.31
N GLY A 940 -7.86 33.11 24.53
CA GLY A 940 -8.28 32.19 25.59
C GLY A 940 -8.13 32.80 26.97
N LEU A 941 -6.98 33.45 27.24
CA LEU A 941 -6.71 34.19 28.48
C LEU A 941 -7.76 35.30 28.72
N VAL A 942 -7.94 36.17 27.73
CA VAL A 942 -8.92 37.27 27.82
C VAL A 942 -10.36 36.75 27.96
N THR A 943 -10.69 35.67 27.28
CA THR A 943 -12.01 35.03 27.34
C THR A 943 -12.27 34.43 28.73
N ALA A 944 -11.26 33.84 29.35
CA ALA A 944 -11.33 33.38 30.73
C ALA A 944 -11.55 34.54 31.70
N MET A 945 -10.79 35.64 31.56
CA MET A 945 -10.97 36.88 32.35
C MET A 945 -12.37 37.49 32.18
N SER A 946 -13.01 37.28 31.03
CA SER A 946 -14.39 37.71 30.76
C SER A 946 -15.47 36.81 31.41
N GLY A 947 -15.09 35.78 32.18
CA GLY A 947 -16.03 34.84 32.80
C GLY A 947 -16.65 33.84 31.81
N ARG A 948 -15.96 33.50 30.71
CA ARG A 948 -16.43 32.54 29.69
C ARG A 948 -15.59 31.26 29.65
N PRO A 949 -15.68 30.38 30.68
CA PRO A 949 -14.78 29.22 30.82
C PRO A 949 -14.91 28.18 29.71
N ARG A 950 -16.13 27.96 29.20
CA ARG A 950 -16.37 26.98 28.11
C ARG A 950 -15.63 27.35 26.82
N GLU A 951 -15.70 28.61 26.44
CA GLU A 951 -15.05 29.13 25.24
C GLU A 951 -13.53 29.20 25.42
N ALA A 952 -13.06 29.61 26.61
CA ALA A 952 -11.64 29.61 26.95
C ALA A 952 -11.01 28.21 26.81
N VAL A 953 -11.66 27.15 27.31
CA VAL A 953 -11.16 25.76 27.17
C VAL A 953 -11.06 25.34 25.70
N ARG A 954 -12.03 25.71 24.85
CA ARG A 954 -11.97 25.43 23.41
C ARG A 954 -10.79 26.14 22.75
N LEU A 955 -10.60 27.43 23.04
CA LEU A 955 -9.51 28.24 22.49
C LEU A 955 -8.13 27.72 22.95
N PHE A 956 -7.97 27.36 24.23
CA PHE A 956 -6.73 26.75 24.72
C PHE A 956 -6.45 25.38 24.09
N SER A 957 -7.48 24.60 23.80
CA SER A 957 -7.33 23.34 23.08
C SER A 957 -6.85 23.55 21.64
N ALA A 958 -7.43 24.52 20.93
CA ALA A 958 -6.99 24.93 19.59
C ALA A 958 -5.52 25.38 19.61
N ALA A 959 -5.18 26.26 20.55
CA ALA A 959 -3.84 26.79 20.73
C ALA A 959 -2.80 25.70 20.99
N ARG A 960 -3.08 24.78 21.92
CA ARG A 960 -2.22 23.62 22.21
C ARG A 960 -2.02 22.73 20.99
N THR A 961 -3.11 22.38 20.31
CA THR A 961 -3.09 21.45 19.17
C THR A 961 -2.24 22.02 18.04
N GLN A 962 -2.47 23.28 17.69
CA GLN A 962 -1.71 23.97 16.64
C GLN A 962 -0.25 24.22 17.04
N ALA A 963 0.03 24.58 18.31
CA ALA A 963 1.40 24.77 18.78
C ALA A 963 2.22 23.49 18.67
N LEU A 964 1.66 22.35 19.10
CA LEU A 964 2.33 21.05 19.00
C LEU A 964 2.58 20.65 17.55
N ARG A 965 1.58 20.81 16.66
CA ARG A 965 1.71 20.54 15.22
C ARG A 965 2.82 21.37 14.57
N ASN A 966 2.93 22.64 14.97
CA ASN A 966 3.84 23.60 14.35
C ASN A 966 5.24 23.60 15.01
N GLY A 967 5.48 22.74 16.00
CA GLY A 967 6.76 22.66 16.73
C GLY A 967 7.03 23.86 17.64
N LEU A 968 5.99 24.55 18.09
CA LEU A 968 6.07 25.73 18.95
C LEU A 968 5.91 25.34 20.43
N ARG A 969 6.44 26.18 21.32
CA ARG A 969 6.26 26.01 22.78
C ARG A 969 4.79 26.22 23.16
N TRP A 970 4.27 25.33 24.02
CA TRP A 970 2.98 25.48 24.67
C TRP A 970 3.07 25.22 26.17
N PRO A 971 2.51 26.08 27.04
CA PRO A 971 1.99 27.42 26.73
C PRO A 971 3.09 28.43 26.41
N ALA A 972 2.80 29.44 25.58
CA ALA A 972 3.74 30.52 25.31
C ALA A 972 3.68 31.60 26.39
N ALA A 973 2.49 31.93 26.91
CA ALA A 973 2.28 32.93 27.93
C ALA A 973 2.25 32.30 29.34
N GLU A 974 2.95 32.94 30.29
CA GLU A 974 3.07 32.48 31.68
C GLU A 974 1.73 32.20 32.40
N PRO A 975 0.70 33.07 32.34
CA PRO A 975 -0.55 32.84 33.08
C PRO A 975 -1.41 31.70 32.50
N THR A 976 -1.13 31.22 31.29
CA THR A 976 -2.00 30.25 30.60
C THR A 976 -2.17 28.96 31.39
N ALA A 977 -1.11 28.43 31.99
CA ALA A 977 -1.18 27.16 32.72
C ALA A 977 -2.12 27.24 33.94
N SER A 978 -2.01 28.32 34.73
CA SER A 978 -2.84 28.52 35.91
C SER A 978 -4.30 28.81 35.54
N VAL A 979 -4.53 29.69 34.56
CA VAL A 979 -5.87 30.04 34.08
C VAL A 979 -6.57 28.84 33.47
N LEU A 980 -5.89 28.04 32.64
CA LEU A 980 -6.45 26.81 32.07
C LEU A 980 -6.88 25.82 33.16
N ALA A 981 -6.06 25.65 34.19
CA ALA A 981 -6.37 24.78 35.32
C ALA A 981 -7.56 25.30 36.15
N GLU A 982 -7.72 26.61 36.28
CA GLU A 982 -8.87 27.24 36.94
C GLU A 982 -10.16 27.05 36.15
N VAL A 983 -10.19 27.44 34.87
CA VAL A 983 -11.40 27.30 34.04
C VAL A 983 -11.79 25.84 33.85
N THR A 984 -10.82 24.92 33.77
CA THR A 984 -11.10 23.48 33.69
C THR A 984 -11.76 22.96 34.97
N ARG A 985 -11.29 23.39 36.16
CA ARG A 985 -11.89 22.98 37.45
C ARG A 985 -13.29 23.54 37.66
N SER A 986 -13.65 24.63 36.96
CA SER A 986 -14.99 25.20 37.00
C SER A 986 -16.04 24.44 36.17
N LEU A 987 -15.63 23.43 35.38
CA LEU A 987 -16.47 22.65 34.48
C LEU A 987 -16.53 21.18 34.91
N GLU A 988 -17.62 20.51 34.54
CA GLU A 988 -17.72 19.05 34.72
C GLU A 988 -16.68 18.31 33.86
N PRO A 989 -16.01 17.24 34.35
CA PRO A 989 -14.92 16.58 33.63
C PRO A 989 -15.29 16.11 32.22
N ALA A 990 -16.49 15.55 32.05
CA ALA A 990 -16.98 15.10 30.74
C ALA A 990 -17.29 16.27 29.79
N GLU A 991 -17.68 17.42 30.33
CA GLU A 991 -17.90 18.64 29.54
C GLU A 991 -16.58 19.25 29.09
N ALA A 992 -15.60 19.35 29.99
CA ALA A 992 -14.26 19.82 29.66
C ALA A 992 -13.63 18.97 28.55
N GLU A 993 -13.80 17.64 28.59
CA GLU A 993 -13.27 16.75 27.55
C GLU A 993 -13.94 16.97 26.19
N ARG A 994 -15.27 17.09 26.14
CA ARG A 994 -15.99 17.43 24.90
C ARG A 994 -15.55 18.77 24.32
N LEU A 995 -15.32 19.78 25.17
CA LEU A 995 -14.87 21.10 24.73
C LEU A 995 -13.43 21.07 24.21
N ARG A 996 -12.55 20.25 24.80
CA ARG A 996 -11.19 20.05 24.25
C ARG A 996 -11.24 19.41 22.87
N ALA A 997 -12.01 18.34 22.71
CA ALA A 997 -12.20 17.68 21.42
C ALA A 997 -12.75 18.66 20.36
N ALA A 998 -13.79 19.43 20.71
CA ALA A 998 -14.36 20.43 19.81
C ALA A 998 -13.44 21.63 19.54
N GLY A 999 -12.48 21.92 20.44
CA GLY A 999 -11.51 22.98 20.25
C GLY A 999 -10.33 22.57 19.37
N ALA A 1000 -9.97 21.28 19.35
CA ALA A 1000 -8.82 20.78 18.59
C ALA A 1000 -8.95 21.00 17.07
N THR A 1001 -10.17 21.15 16.55
CA THR A 1001 -10.45 21.37 15.13
C THR A 1001 -10.75 22.83 14.77
N LEU A 1002 -10.64 23.77 15.71
CA LEU A 1002 -10.94 25.18 15.45
C LEU A 1002 -9.89 25.83 14.54
N THR A 1003 -10.37 26.65 13.62
CA THR A 1003 -9.58 27.53 12.74
C THR A 1003 -9.77 28.99 13.11
N LEU A 1004 -8.89 29.88 12.65
CA LEU A 1004 -9.03 31.32 12.93
C LEU A 1004 -10.34 31.91 12.37
N ALA A 1005 -10.85 31.35 11.27
CA ALA A 1005 -12.11 31.77 10.67
C ALA A 1005 -13.33 31.50 11.58
N ASP A 1006 -13.27 30.46 12.41
CA ASP A 1006 -14.35 30.10 13.34
C ASP A 1006 -14.49 31.07 14.53
N VAL A 1007 -13.47 31.91 14.76
CA VAL A 1007 -13.35 32.76 15.95
C VAL A 1007 -13.93 34.16 15.73
N LEU A 1008 -13.98 34.62 14.47
CA LEU A 1008 -14.61 35.89 14.13
C LEU A 1008 -16.10 35.65 13.83
N PRO A 1009 -17.04 36.35 14.51
CA PRO A 1009 -18.40 36.41 14.01
C PRO A 1009 -18.38 37.08 12.62
N GLY A 1010 -19.21 36.64 11.68
CA GLY A 1010 -19.42 37.36 10.41
C GLY A 1010 -19.90 38.80 10.63
N PRO A 1011 -20.53 39.47 9.65
CA PRO A 1011 -19.92 40.46 8.74
C PRO A 1011 -18.79 41.39 9.26
N ARG A 1012 -18.31 41.29 10.51
CA ARG A 1012 -17.23 42.13 11.07
C ARG A 1012 -15.85 41.92 10.43
N ALA A 1013 -15.65 40.83 9.69
CA ALA A 1013 -14.45 40.65 8.87
C ALA A 1013 -14.31 41.74 7.78
N ALA A 1014 -15.42 42.31 7.30
CA ALA A 1014 -15.41 43.40 6.32
C ALA A 1014 -15.22 44.79 6.94
N GLU A 1015 -15.55 44.98 8.22
CA GLU A 1015 -15.33 46.24 8.96
C GLU A 1015 -13.95 46.30 9.65
N ALA A 1016 -13.28 45.15 9.80
CA ALA A 1016 -11.93 45.03 10.36
C ALA A 1016 -10.83 44.88 9.27
N ALA A 1017 -11.21 44.71 8.01
CA ALA A 1017 -10.32 44.82 6.86
C ALA A 1017 -9.99 46.29 6.59
N PRO A 1018 -8.76 46.64 6.16
CA PRO A 1018 -8.44 48.01 5.80
C PRO A 1018 -9.33 48.43 4.62
N ALA A 1019 -9.98 49.59 4.77
CA ALA A 1019 -10.51 50.33 3.62
C ALA A 1019 -9.36 50.89 2.79
#